data_AF-A0A485LWU9-F1
#
_entry.id   AF-A0A485LWU9-F1
#
_cell.length_a   1.000
_cell.length_b   1.000
_cell.length_c   1.000
_cell.angle_alpha   90.00
_cell.angle_beta   90.00
_cell.angle_gamma   90.00
#
_symmetry.space_group_name_H-M   'P 1'
#
loop_
_entity.id
_entity.type
_entity.pdbx_description
1 polymer ?
#
loop_
_entity_poly.entity_id
_entity_poly.type
_entity_poly.pdbx_seq_one_letter_code
_entity_poly.pdbx_strand_id
1 'polypeptide(L)'
;MKELSRADWQTLAVLEILTGAVSLDVLERLAPLTQQELCSRVEKFVSLGIVEQAEDGSIALAADLPQHIMRRLLRINTKKRAASLAAQIQRPDLQDSLPVSARIAVLAKAGLDYDAALLAQAAAEKSTQEGDAQRAIDLLDTACGIAGRNLGDPLWDALFVQIVNELCRLRIVHAQGIREVPSLLEREKPVAVRLGDRRSLARIDLVSGLYRYLIGETARGLDSISSGLQQAEDLGDEDIMAISSEFRGICYYLKGMYKEALDAFEQVGRMNSPQSGKRVPTYLPEYLASSSALGYISALLGQYHRAVGLLDSHWRRARLKKNDRNACFYEALLGIVLIIMGRRSEAYSHLKAAQKEALELDNKQALHVTRKGLAYHAYFEGRIEDAYWMTMNMPYTESIGPQYNWPVHLEMLYAFERQDLLPAMPSLAFEQEIRRVLEGPNHHLRGVALRIRALQAQERGADHEDVLALLQSSETELHLTGDPVELAKTRAEMARVKLAAKDRPGARNYALMAWEGLSGYGQDFFPDDLVPLLSIGLDQRPGTRRQDLAERFADLMDGFIPSTDGDELLNRLVAATSRFFGAERGGLFWHPGGRDTGRPVLKAACNLEKADISSELFRESLRLVLRTFRNGEPLILKGAPAGHDLDGEPRVLSIICLPVVIRGETRGVLYLEHSCADDEGGNLDLDRDSALRIARQVSFSIDRILRYAGMIEADRSRVVSARPSEDGDVASGAIIGSSPVMQILLALADQVALSDATVLITGETGVGKELLARRIHEKSTRKDNPFVTVNLASIPDTLVESELFGHEKGAFTGADRQKPGKIELAHRGTLFIDEIGDVPLSAQVKLLRVIQEKSFSRVGGTRTIVSDFRLIAATNRDLTRDMASGRFRQDLYFRLNVVPLSVPPLRDRGQDVVELAREFLRHYGRQYHRSLPALTREDEKALTAYSWPGNVRELRNVIERCAILSSGDRLTLHLPAAPRPAFDSAFDGTPTMDEMQRRYILHVLDLTRGRLGGPGGAAEILGMKRTTLQARMRRLGIGK
;
A
#
# COMPACT_ATOMS: atom_id res chain seq x y z
N MET A 1 -58.58 44.95 1.41
CA MET A 1 -57.28 45.68 1.36
C MET A 1 -57.30 47.12 1.90
N LYS A 2 -58.35 47.94 1.70
CA LYS A 2 -58.46 49.28 2.33
C LYS A 2 -58.54 49.26 3.88
N GLU A 3 -58.74 48.08 4.47
CA GLU A 3 -58.87 47.85 5.91
C GLU A 3 -57.59 47.39 6.64
N LEU A 4 -56.47 47.22 5.93
CA LEU A 4 -55.22 46.81 6.57
C LEU A 4 -54.58 47.98 7.30
N SER A 5 -54.36 47.81 8.61
CA SER A 5 -53.78 48.82 9.50
C SER A 5 -52.30 49.08 9.17
N ARG A 6 -51.71 50.15 9.72
CA ARG A 6 -50.26 50.38 9.59
C ARG A 6 -49.44 49.23 10.19
N ALA A 7 -49.89 48.65 11.30
CA ALA A 7 -49.25 47.51 11.96
C ALA A 7 -49.36 46.23 11.10
N ASP A 8 -50.48 46.04 10.41
CA ASP A 8 -50.68 44.92 9.47
C ASP A 8 -49.66 44.99 8.34
N TRP A 9 -49.52 46.17 7.71
CA TRP A 9 -48.54 46.40 6.66
C TRP A 9 -47.09 46.24 7.14
N GLN A 10 -46.79 46.63 8.39
CA GLN A 10 -45.47 46.44 8.98
C GLN A 10 -45.16 44.97 9.27
N THR A 11 -46.17 44.17 9.64
CA THR A 11 -46.05 42.73 9.88
C THR A 11 -45.85 41.97 8.57
N LEU A 12 -46.65 42.25 7.54
CA LEU A 12 -46.47 41.70 6.20
C LEU A 12 -45.09 42.07 5.61
N ALA A 13 -44.59 43.27 5.93
CA ALA A 13 -43.26 43.70 5.50
C ALA A 13 -42.14 42.92 6.21
N VAL A 14 -42.34 42.43 7.44
CA VAL A 14 -41.38 41.52 8.10
C VAL A 14 -41.33 40.18 7.35
N LEU A 15 -42.49 39.59 7.01
CA LEU A 15 -42.56 38.36 6.21
C LEU A 15 -41.87 38.53 4.84
N GLU A 16 -42.03 39.68 4.20
CA GLU A 16 -41.33 40.00 2.94
C GLU A 16 -39.81 39.98 3.09
N ILE A 17 -39.26 40.54 4.18
CA ILE A 17 -37.82 40.53 4.43
C ILE A 17 -37.30 39.12 4.70
N LEU A 18 -38.06 38.30 5.43
CA LEU A 18 -37.67 36.95 5.83
C LEU A 18 -37.73 35.94 4.67
N THR A 19 -38.50 36.23 3.61
CA THR A 19 -38.56 35.45 2.34
C THR A 19 -38.98 33.98 2.46
N GLY A 20 -39.34 33.50 3.65
CA GLY A 20 -39.73 32.11 3.91
C GLY A 20 -40.70 31.97 5.09
N ALA A 21 -41.17 30.75 5.33
CA ALA A 21 -42.12 30.47 6.40
C ALA A 21 -41.48 30.62 7.78
N VAL A 22 -42.20 31.28 8.69
CA VAL A 22 -41.77 31.50 10.07
C VAL A 22 -42.90 31.25 11.06
N SER A 23 -42.56 30.85 12.29
CA SER A 23 -43.55 30.64 13.34
C SER A 23 -44.16 31.98 13.82
N LEU A 24 -45.36 31.89 14.40
CA LEU A 24 -46.02 33.03 15.04
C LEU A 24 -45.17 33.68 16.15
N ASP A 25 -44.42 32.88 16.91
CA ASP A 25 -43.52 33.36 17.99
C ASP A 25 -42.36 34.19 17.43
N VAL A 26 -41.76 33.76 16.32
CA VAL A 26 -40.73 34.55 15.62
C VAL A 26 -41.33 35.85 15.10
N LEU A 27 -42.55 35.80 14.56
CA LEU A 27 -43.21 36.97 14.02
C LEU A 27 -43.57 37.98 15.12
N GLU A 28 -44.04 37.53 16.29
CA GLU A 28 -44.33 38.39 17.44
C GLU A 28 -43.11 39.20 17.89
N ARG A 29 -41.93 38.58 17.89
CA ARG A 29 -40.69 39.23 18.32
C ARG A 29 -40.18 40.28 17.33
N LEU A 30 -40.56 40.18 16.06
CA LEU A 30 -40.07 41.04 14.97
C LEU A 30 -41.13 42.04 14.46
N ALA A 31 -42.40 41.76 14.68
CA ALA A 31 -43.54 42.56 14.25
C ALA A 31 -44.04 43.47 15.40
N PRO A 32 -44.77 44.56 15.08
CA PRO A 32 -45.31 45.47 16.08
C PRO A 32 -46.64 45.00 16.71
N LEU A 33 -46.97 43.70 16.60
CA LEU A 33 -48.24 43.11 17.06
C LEU A 33 -47.97 42.06 18.15
N THR A 34 -48.85 42.00 19.15
CA THR A 34 -48.82 40.98 20.20
C THR A 34 -49.28 39.62 19.68
N GLN A 35 -48.96 38.51 20.38
CA GLN A 35 -49.39 37.15 20.00
C GLN A 35 -50.90 37.06 19.73
N GLN A 36 -51.71 37.65 20.61
CA GLN A 36 -53.17 37.62 20.54
C GLN A 36 -53.70 38.39 19.32
N GLU A 37 -53.05 39.50 18.96
CA GLU A 37 -53.37 40.25 17.75
C GLU A 37 -52.92 39.52 16.49
N LEU A 38 -51.75 38.87 16.51
CA LEU A 38 -51.21 38.11 15.38
C LEU A 38 -52.13 36.96 14.99
N CYS A 39 -52.62 36.16 15.94
CA CYS A 39 -53.55 35.06 15.65
C CYS A 39 -54.79 35.55 14.88
N SER A 40 -55.44 36.63 15.33
CA SER A 40 -56.60 37.20 14.66
C SER A 40 -56.26 37.83 13.29
N ARG A 41 -55.08 38.43 13.15
CA ARG A 41 -54.65 39.09 11.90
C ARG A 41 -54.21 38.10 10.83
N VAL A 42 -53.61 36.97 11.21
CA VAL A 42 -53.17 35.93 10.28
C VAL A 42 -54.35 35.28 9.57
N GLU A 43 -55.43 34.95 10.28
CA GLU A 43 -56.69 34.47 9.66
C GLU A 43 -57.22 35.48 8.61
N LYS A 44 -57.10 36.78 8.92
CA LYS A 44 -57.46 37.85 7.97
C LYS A 44 -56.49 37.92 6.78
N PHE A 45 -55.21 37.67 6.95
CA PHE A 45 -54.24 37.67 5.83
C PHE A 45 -54.41 36.45 4.92
N VAL A 46 -54.71 35.28 5.50
CA VAL A 46 -55.01 34.04 4.76
C VAL A 46 -56.29 34.17 3.97
N SER A 47 -57.37 34.68 4.56
CA SER A 47 -58.64 34.90 3.83
C SER A 47 -58.54 35.93 2.70
N LEU A 48 -57.55 36.83 2.76
CA LEU A 48 -57.23 37.78 1.69
C LEU A 48 -56.25 37.24 0.65
N GLY A 49 -55.73 36.01 0.81
CA GLY A 49 -54.75 35.40 -0.09
C GLY A 49 -53.39 36.11 -0.11
N ILE A 50 -53.05 36.85 0.94
CA ILE A 50 -51.77 37.59 1.04
C ILE A 50 -50.69 36.69 1.66
N VAL A 51 -51.12 35.76 2.50
CA VAL A 51 -50.30 34.92 3.35
C VAL A 51 -50.79 33.48 3.25
N GLU A 52 -49.86 32.54 3.22
CA GLU A 52 -50.11 31.11 3.29
C GLU A 52 -49.67 30.60 4.67
N GLN A 53 -50.44 29.66 5.22
CA GLN A 53 -50.14 29.00 6.49
C GLN A 53 -49.96 27.51 6.25
N ALA A 54 -48.81 26.97 6.66
CA ALA A 54 -48.49 25.55 6.55
C ALA A 54 -49.16 24.74 7.67
N GLU A 55 -49.19 23.41 7.52
CA GLU A 55 -49.80 22.49 8.48
C GLU A 55 -49.14 22.53 9.87
N ASP A 56 -47.85 22.89 9.94
CA ASP A 56 -47.09 23.07 11.17
C ASP A 56 -47.36 24.43 11.87
N GLY A 57 -48.25 25.24 11.30
CA GLY A 57 -48.60 26.56 11.82
C GLY A 57 -47.64 27.68 11.43
N SER A 58 -46.60 27.40 10.64
CA SER A 58 -45.70 28.42 10.08
C SER A 58 -46.38 29.23 8.97
N ILE A 59 -45.92 30.47 8.78
CA ILE A 59 -46.60 31.48 7.97
C ILE A 59 -45.62 32.11 7.00
N ALA A 60 -46.00 32.20 5.72
CA ALA A 60 -45.23 32.84 4.66
C ALA A 60 -46.09 33.79 3.82
N LEU A 61 -45.48 34.71 3.08
CA LEU A 61 -46.19 35.44 2.03
C LEU A 61 -46.60 34.49 0.91
N ALA A 62 -47.80 34.68 0.35
CA ALA A 62 -48.27 33.91 -0.80
C ALA A 62 -47.35 34.09 -2.02
N ALA A 63 -47.11 33.03 -2.78
CA ALA A 63 -46.20 33.07 -3.92
C ALA A 63 -46.64 34.07 -5.01
N ASP A 64 -47.95 34.13 -5.29
CA ASP A 64 -48.55 34.95 -6.35
C ASP A 64 -49.16 36.25 -5.81
N LEU A 65 -48.35 37.06 -5.12
CA LEU A 65 -48.79 38.35 -4.61
C LEU A 65 -49.06 39.38 -5.73
N PRO A 66 -50.21 40.08 -5.72
CA PRO A 66 -50.47 41.18 -6.64
C PRO A 66 -49.35 42.25 -6.61
N GLN A 67 -48.86 42.66 -7.79
CA GLN A 67 -47.71 43.58 -7.92
C GLN A 67 -47.81 44.87 -7.09
N HIS A 68 -49.02 45.40 -6.91
CA HIS A 68 -49.24 46.62 -6.13
C HIS A 68 -49.03 46.41 -4.62
N ILE A 69 -49.29 45.19 -4.10
CA ILE A 69 -48.99 44.81 -2.71
C ILE A 69 -47.47 44.70 -2.55
N MET A 70 -46.81 43.97 -3.45
CA MET A 70 -45.35 43.80 -3.43
C MET A 70 -44.62 45.15 -3.48
N ARG A 71 -45.02 46.06 -4.39
CA ARG A 71 -44.46 47.42 -4.45
C ARG A 71 -44.65 48.20 -3.15
N ARG A 72 -45.76 47.98 -2.43
CA ARG A 72 -46.01 48.65 -1.15
C ARG A 72 -45.14 48.08 -0.04
N LEU A 73 -44.96 46.76 0.02
CA LEU A 73 -44.07 46.11 0.99
C LEU A 73 -42.62 46.56 0.79
N LEU A 74 -42.14 46.58 -0.46
CA LEU A 74 -40.80 47.08 -0.80
C LEU A 74 -40.59 48.56 -0.43
N ARG A 75 -41.62 49.40 -0.51
CA ARG A 75 -41.56 50.80 -0.03
C ARG A 75 -41.43 50.91 1.49
N ILE A 76 -41.98 49.97 2.25
CA ILE A 76 -41.87 49.91 3.71
C ILE A 76 -40.49 49.39 4.12
N ASN A 77 -39.96 48.40 3.40
CA ASN A 77 -38.70 47.74 3.66
C ASN A 77 -37.49 48.51 3.12
N THR A 78 -37.27 49.69 3.68
CA THR A 78 -36.04 50.46 3.45
C THR A 78 -34.80 49.75 4.01
N LYS A 79 -33.60 50.06 3.48
CA LYS A 79 -32.32 49.55 4.01
C LYS A 79 -32.18 49.77 5.52
N LYS A 80 -32.62 50.93 6.04
CA LYS A 80 -32.59 51.23 7.48
C LYS A 80 -33.47 50.29 8.31
N ARG A 81 -34.66 49.93 7.80
CA ARG A 81 -35.55 48.97 8.46
C ARG A 81 -34.94 47.56 8.43
N ALA A 82 -34.38 47.15 7.29
CA ALA A 82 -33.68 45.88 7.17
C ALA A 82 -32.47 45.80 8.12
N ALA A 83 -31.67 46.87 8.26
CA ALA A 83 -30.57 46.93 9.24
C ALA A 83 -31.05 46.84 10.69
N SER A 84 -32.19 47.47 11.02
CA SER A 84 -32.80 47.33 12.35
C SER A 84 -33.25 45.89 12.64
N LEU A 85 -33.82 45.21 11.65
CA LEU A 85 -34.19 43.80 11.75
C LEU A 85 -32.95 42.91 11.85
N ALA A 86 -31.90 43.18 11.07
CA ALA A 86 -30.62 42.49 11.13
C ALA A 86 -30.01 42.51 12.55
N ALA A 87 -30.08 43.65 13.24
CA ALA A 87 -29.61 43.75 14.62
C ALA A 87 -30.47 42.94 15.63
N GLN A 88 -31.79 42.81 15.38
CA GLN A 88 -32.68 42.04 16.24
C GLN A 88 -32.47 40.53 16.10
N ILE A 89 -32.26 40.04 14.88
CA ILE A 89 -32.05 38.61 14.61
C ILE A 89 -30.69 38.07 15.09
N GLN A 90 -29.78 38.95 15.55
CA GLN A 90 -28.51 38.53 16.16
C GLN A 90 -28.67 38.06 17.61
N ARG A 91 -29.86 38.18 18.22
CA ARG A 91 -30.11 37.67 19.57
C ARG A 91 -30.15 36.13 19.57
N PRO A 92 -29.52 35.45 20.55
CA PRO A 92 -29.39 33.98 20.56
C PRO A 92 -30.74 33.25 20.47
N ASP A 93 -31.75 33.75 21.18
CA ASP A 93 -33.10 33.19 21.22
C ASP A 93 -33.82 33.23 19.87
N LEU A 94 -33.49 34.21 19.03
CA LEU A 94 -34.02 34.34 17.67
C LEU A 94 -33.19 33.55 16.66
N GLN A 95 -31.87 33.47 16.83
CA GLN A 95 -30.98 32.74 15.93
C GLN A 95 -31.31 31.25 15.82
N ASP A 96 -31.76 30.62 16.93
CA ASP A 96 -32.12 29.20 16.97
C ASP A 96 -33.51 28.93 16.35
N SER A 97 -34.40 29.93 16.38
CA SER A 97 -35.79 29.84 15.90
C SER A 97 -35.99 30.22 14.43
N LEU A 98 -35.05 30.97 13.85
CA LEU A 98 -35.14 31.47 12.48
C LEU A 98 -34.39 30.57 11.48
N PRO A 99 -35.01 30.20 10.35
CA PRO A 99 -34.31 29.53 9.27
C PRO A 99 -33.09 30.34 8.81
N VAL A 100 -31.98 29.64 8.55
CA VAL A 100 -30.73 30.29 8.12
C VAL A 100 -30.91 31.08 6.81
N SER A 101 -31.72 30.57 5.88
CA SER A 101 -32.08 31.26 4.64
C SER A 101 -32.72 32.64 4.90
N ALA A 102 -33.61 32.73 5.88
CA ALA A 102 -34.24 33.98 6.27
C ALA A 102 -33.23 34.97 6.88
N ARG A 103 -32.28 34.49 7.69
CA ARG A 103 -31.21 35.32 8.25
C ARG A 103 -30.29 35.88 7.16
N ILE A 104 -29.92 35.06 6.17
CA ILE A 104 -29.13 35.48 5.00
C ILE A 104 -29.89 36.56 4.22
N ALA A 105 -31.19 36.36 3.95
CA ALA A 105 -32.02 37.32 3.24
C ALA A 105 -32.12 38.68 3.96
N VAL A 106 -32.29 38.67 5.28
CA VAL A 106 -32.33 39.90 6.11
C VAL A 106 -31.01 40.67 5.99
N LEU A 107 -29.86 39.98 6.13
CA LEU A 107 -28.54 40.59 6.03
C LEU A 107 -28.29 41.19 4.64
N ALA A 108 -28.61 40.46 3.57
CA ALA A 108 -28.50 40.95 2.20
C ALA A 108 -29.39 42.18 1.96
N LYS A 109 -30.65 42.17 2.42
CA LYS A 109 -31.55 43.33 2.32
C LYS A 109 -31.10 44.54 3.17
N ALA A 110 -30.36 44.29 4.25
CA ALA A 110 -29.73 45.34 5.06
C ALA A 110 -28.50 45.97 4.39
N GLY A 111 -27.99 45.38 3.30
CA GLY A 111 -26.74 45.76 2.66
C GLY A 111 -25.50 45.24 3.40
N LEU A 112 -25.66 44.25 4.28
CA LEU A 112 -24.59 43.53 4.97
C LEU A 112 -24.23 42.28 4.15
N ASP A 113 -23.89 42.50 2.88
CA ASP A 113 -23.69 41.41 1.92
C ASP A 113 -22.55 40.46 2.33
N TYR A 114 -21.46 40.99 2.91
CA TYR A 114 -20.32 40.18 3.35
C TYR A 114 -20.71 39.21 4.48
N ASP A 115 -21.43 39.72 5.48
CA ASP A 115 -21.95 38.89 6.58
C ASP A 115 -22.97 37.85 6.08
N ALA A 116 -23.79 38.22 5.09
CA ALA A 116 -24.74 37.30 4.47
C ALA A 116 -24.02 36.15 3.75
N ALA A 117 -22.97 36.45 2.98
CA ALA A 117 -22.16 35.45 2.28
C ALA A 117 -21.41 34.52 3.25
N LEU A 118 -20.81 35.07 4.32
CA LEU A 118 -20.15 34.27 5.35
C LEU A 118 -21.12 33.35 6.09
N LEU A 119 -22.32 33.85 6.43
CA LEU A 119 -23.34 33.02 7.08
C LEU A 119 -23.79 31.88 6.18
N ALA A 120 -23.96 32.15 4.87
CA ALA A 120 -24.31 31.13 3.89
C ALA A 120 -23.23 30.05 3.77
N GLN A 121 -21.95 30.44 3.70
CA GLN A 121 -20.82 29.51 3.67
C GLN A 121 -20.75 28.64 4.93
N ALA A 122 -20.80 29.24 6.13
CA ALA A 122 -20.75 28.50 7.39
C ALA A 122 -21.92 27.52 7.55
N ALA A 123 -23.11 27.91 7.08
CA ALA A 123 -24.28 27.04 7.08
C ALA A 123 -24.18 25.88 6.08
N ALA A 124 -23.54 26.11 4.93
CA ALA A 124 -23.24 25.06 3.97
C ALA A 124 -22.24 24.03 4.54
N GLU A 125 -21.22 24.48 5.26
CA GLU A 125 -20.26 23.60 5.96
C GLU A 125 -20.98 22.72 6.99
N LYS A 126 -21.88 23.31 7.79
CA LYS A 126 -22.70 22.55 8.74
C LYS A 126 -23.59 21.52 8.03
N SER A 127 -24.26 21.92 6.94
CA SER A 127 -25.14 21.03 6.18
C SER A 127 -24.34 19.86 5.56
N THR A 128 -23.12 20.12 5.11
CA THR A 128 -22.18 19.10 4.62
C THR A 128 -21.79 18.11 5.73
N GLN A 129 -21.55 18.59 6.96
CA GLN A 129 -21.27 17.73 8.12
C GLN A 129 -22.46 16.87 8.52
N GLU A 130 -23.68 17.37 8.33
CA GLU A 130 -24.95 16.66 8.57
C GLU A 130 -25.32 15.69 7.44
N GLY A 131 -24.62 15.73 6.29
CA GLY A 131 -24.84 14.86 5.14
C GLY A 131 -25.87 15.36 4.14
N ASP A 132 -26.35 16.60 4.27
CA ASP A 132 -27.32 17.23 3.36
C ASP A 132 -26.58 18.05 2.28
N ALA A 133 -26.10 17.33 1.26
CA ALA A 133 -25.32 17.92 0.17
C ALA A 133 -26.12 18.91 -0.69
N GLN A 134 -27.41 18.63 -0.92
CA GLN A 134 -28.24 19.51 -1.76
C GLN A 134 -28.42 20.87 -1.09
N ARG A 135 -28.76 20.88 0.21
CA ARG A 135 -28.88 22.11 0.97
C ARG A 135 -27.56 22.88 1.04
N ALA A 136 -26.43 22.18 1.17
CA ALA A 136 -25.11 22.80 1.15
C ALA A 136 -24.83 23.49 -0.20
N ILE A 137 -25.16 22.84 -1.33
CA ILE A 137 -25.02 23.42 -2.67
C ILE A 137 -25.89 24.67 -2.82
N ASP A 138 -27.17 24.61 -2.43
CA ASP A 138 -28.10 25.75 -2.55
C ASP A 138 -27.62 26.98 -1.73
N LEU A 139 -27.05 26.74 -0.54
CA LEU A 139 -26.47 27.78 0.31
C LEU A 139 -25.20 28.38 -0.32
N LEU A 140 -24.33 27.56 -0.91
CA LEU A 140 -23.13 28.01 -1.59
C LEU A 140 -23.44 28.74 -2.91
N ASP A 141 -24.47 28.34 -3.64
CA ASP A 141 -24.95 29.09 -4.82
C ASP A 141 -25.43 30.49 -4.44
N THR A 142 -26.15 30.59 -3.31
CA THR A 142 -26.55 31.87 -2.73
C THR A 142 -25.32 32.72 -2.37
N ALA A 143 -24.35 32.13 -1.67
CA ALA A 143 -23.10 32.81 -1.30
C ALA A 143 -22.30 33.26 -2.53
N CYS A 144 -22.20 32.41 -3.55
CA CYS A 144 -21.50 32.66 -4.81
C CYS A 144 -22.15 33.81 -5.59
N GLY A 145 -23.49 33.88 -5.60
CA GLY A 145 -24.22 35.00 -6.19
C GLY A 145 -23.98 36.33 -5.48
N ILE A 146 -23.89 36.33 -4.15
CA ILE A 146 -23.59 37.53 -3.35
C ILE A 146 -22.15 37.99 -3.59
N ALA A 147 -21.17 37.09 -3.44
CA ALA A 147 -19.76 37.40 -3.62
C ALA A 147 -19.42 37.81 -5.07
N GLY A 148 -20.02 37.13 -6.05
CA GLY A 148 -19.81 37.40 -7.46
C GLY A 148 -20.23 38.81 -7.92
N ARG A 149 -21.13 39.49 -7.20
CA ARG A 149 -21.54 40.88 -7.50
C ARG A 149 -20.54 41.93 -7.01
N ASN A 150 -19.62 41.54 -6.12
CA ASN A 150 -18.69 42.44 -5.42
C ASN A 150 -17.20 42.16 -5.77
N LEU A 151 -16.94 41.49 -6.90
CA LEU A 151 -15.59 41.16 -7.36
C LEU A 151 -14.75 42.41 -7.67
N GLY A 152 -13.44 42.30 -7.48
CA GLY A 152 -12.46 43.37 -7.66
C GLY A 152 -11.92 43.96 -6.35
N ASP A 153 -12.58 43.68 -5.23
CA ASP A 153 -12.04 43.89 -3.88
C ASP A 153 -11.32 42.61 -3.40
N PRO A 154 -10.10 42.68 -2.83
CA PRO A 154 -9.34 41.50 -2.41
C PRO A 154 -10.04 40.59 -1.39
N LEU A 155 -10.84 41.15 -0.46
CA LEU A 155 -11.57 40.37 0.53
C LEU A 155 -12.70 39.57 -0.12
N TRP A 156 -13.40 40.19 -1.06
CA TRP A 156 -14.46 39.54 -1.84
C TRP A 156 -13.90 38.53 -2.83
N ASP A 157 -12.79 38.85 -3.49
CA ASP A 157 -12.10 37.96 -4.41
C ASP A 157 -11.64 36.68 -3.69
N ALA A 158 -11.08 36.79 -2.48
CA ALA A 158 -10.67 35.64 -1.67
C ALA A 158 -11.86 34.77 -1.22
N LEU A 159 -12.94 35.41 -0.74
CA LEU A 159 -14.16 34.72 -0.35
C LEU A 159 -14.81 34.00 -1.54
N PHE A 160 -14.85 34.65 -2.71
CA PHE A 160 -15.40 34.06 -3.93
C PHE A 160 -14.64 32.79 -4.34
N VAL A 161 -13.30 32.82 -4.32
CA VAL A 161 -12.46 31.64 -4.61
C VAL A 161 -12.77 30.49 -3.65
N GLN A 162 -12.90 30.77 -2.34
CA GLN A 162 -13.24 29.73 -1.35
C GLN A 162 -14.62 29.11 -1.60
N ILE A 163 -15.63 29.94 -1.85
CA ILE A 163 -17.01 29.48 -2.13
C ILE A 163 -17.04 28.64 -3.40
N VAL A 164 -16.43 29.13 -4.49
CA VAL A 164 -16.42 28.40 -5.77
C VAL A 164 -15.67 27.08 -5.64
N ASN A 165 -14.56 27.05 -4.91
CA ASN A 165 -13.82 25.83 -4.65
C ASN A 165 -14.69 24.75 -3.98
N GLU A 166 -15.37 25.11 -2.90
CA GLU A 166 -16.23 24.19 -2.17
C GLU A 166 -17.47 23.78 -2.96
N LEU A 167 -18.08 24.72 -3.69
CA LEU A 167 -19.24 24.47 -4.55
C LEU A 167 -18.89 23.49 -5.69
N CYS A 168 -17.77 23.70 -6.39
CA CYS A 168 -17.28 22.76 -7.40
C CYS A 168 -17.02 21.37 -6.81
N ARG A 169 -16.42 21.31 -5.61
CA ARG A 169 -16.16 20.04 -4.92
C ARG A 169 -17.44 19.26 -4.67
N LEU A 170 -18.43 19.86 -4.01
CA LEU A 170 -19.70 19.19 -3.68
C LEU A 170 -20.46 18.74 -4.94
N ARG A 171 -20.51 19.60 -5.95
CA ARG A 171 -21.17 19.30 -7.24
C ARG A 171 -20.54 18.09 -7.94
N ILE A 172 -19.22 17.97 -7.91
CA ILE A 172 -18.50 16.82 -8.51
C ILE A 172 -18.66 15.56 -7.66
N VAL A 173 -18.39 15.64 -6.36
CA VAL A 173 -18.43 14.48 -5.44
C VAL A 173 -19.82 13.84 -5.44
N HIS A 174 -20.88 14.64 -5.38
CA HIS A 174 -22.27 14.17 -5.36
C HIS A 174 -22.90 14.04 -6.74
N ALA A 175 -22.17 14.40 -7.80
CA ALA A 175 -22.65 14.44 -9.17
C ALA A 175 -23.96 15.21 -9.40
N GLN A 176 -24.09 16.36 -8.72
CA GLN A 176 -25.23 17.27 -8.82
C GLN A 176 -24.77 18.58 -9.46
N GLY A 177 -25.49 19.07 -10.48
CA GLY A 177 -25.15 20.35 -11.10
C GLY A 177 -23.77 20.41 -11.77
N ILE A 178 -23.21 19.27 -12.21
CA ILE A 178 -21.86 19.17 -12.83
C ILE A 178 -21.73 20.12 -14.04
N ARG A 179 -22.80 20.32 -14.82
CA ARG A 179 -22.80 21.20 -16.02
C ARG A 179 -22.42 22.65 -15.75
N GLU A 180 -22.55 23.13 -14.52
CA GLU A 180 -22.25 24.52 -14.19
C GLU A 180 -20.82 24.68 -13.64
N VAL A 181 -20.09 23.58 -13.41
CA VAL A 181 -18.69 23.62 -12.96
C VAL A 181 -17.79 24.43 -13.91
N PRO A 182 -17.85 24.27 -15.24
CA PRO A 182 -17.00 25.05 -16.15
C PRO A 182 -17.22 26.56 -16.04
N SER A 183 -18.47 27.01 -15.97
CA SER A 183 -18.78 28.43 -15.89
C SER A 183 -18.35 29.04 -14.55
N LEU A 184 -18.39 28.26 -13.47
CA LEU A 184 -17.83 28.64 -12.18
C LEU A 184 -16.30 28.81 -12.25
N LEU A 185 -15.59 27.83 -12.82
CA LEU A 185 -14.13 27.87 -12.94
C LEU A 185 -13.65 28.99 -13.91
N GLU A 186 -14.38 29.24 -14.99
CA GLU A 186 -14.10 30.34 -15.92
C GLU A 186 -14.24 31.71 -15.24
N ARG A 187 -15.20 31.87 -14.33
CA ARG A 187 -15.36 33.09 -13.52
C ARG A 187 -14.30 33.21 -12.44
N GLU A 188 -13.86 32.10 -11.84
CA GLU A 188 -12.85 32.06 -10.79
C GLU A 188 -11.44 32.36 -11.32
N LYS A 189 -11.07 31.84 -12.49
CA LYS A 189 -9.72 31.97 -13.07
C LYS A 189 -9.17 33.41 -13.09
N PRO A 190 -9.88 34.43 -13.62
CA PRO A 190 -9.37 35.81 -13.59
C PRO A 190 -9.26 36.38 -12.16
N VAL A 191 -10.09 35.92 -11.22
CA VAL A 191 -10.04 36.32 -9.80
C VAL A 191 -8.78 35.76 -9.14
N ALA A 192 -8.50 34.46 -9.33
CA ALA A 192 -7.29 33.81 -8.84
C ALA A 192 -6.01 34.45 -9.41
N VAL A 193 -6.01 34.82 -10.70
CA VAL A 193 -4.89 35.57 -11.32
C VAL A 193 -4.68 36.93 -10.64
N ARG A 194 -5.74 37.70 -10.38
CA ARG A 194 -5.63 39.00 -9.68
C ARG A 194 -5.04 38.87 -8.27
N LEU A 195 -5.44 37.83 -7.54
CA LEU A 195 -4.93 37.53 -6.21
C LEU A 195 -3.48 36.99 -6.22
N GLY A 196 -2.96 36.56 -7.37
CA GLY A 196 -1.70 35.82 -7.45
C GLY A 196 -1.79 34.42 -6.85
N ASP A 197 -2.99 33.86 -6.71
CA ASP A 197 -3.23 32.55 -6.10
C ASP A 197 -2.92 31.42 -7.07
N ARG A 198 -1.64 31.05 -7.11
CA ARG A 198 -1.15 29.94 -7.95
C ARG A 198 -1.72 28.58 -7.54
N ARG A 199 -2.09 28.38 -6.26
CA ARG A 199 -2.68 27.12 -5.80
C ARG A 199 -4.05 26.92 -6.44
N SER A 200 -4.88 27.98 -6.44
CA SER A 200 -6.19 27.94 -7.09
C SER A 200 -6.08 27.78 -8.61
N LEU A 201 -5.08 28.36 -9.26
CA LEU A 201 -4.84 28.14 -10.70
C LEU A 201 -4.51 26.67 -11.03
N ALA A 202 -3.61 26.04 -10.27
CA ALA A 202 -3.31 24.62 -10.42
C ALA A 202 -4.58 23.76 -10.23
N ARG A 203 -5.35 24.04 -9.17
CA ARG A 203 -6.62 23.36 -8.88
C ARG A 203 -7.65 23.54 -10.00
N ILE A 204 -7.80 24.75 -10.55
CA ILE A 204 -8.72 25.03 -11.66
C ILE A 204 -8.39 24.16 -12.86
N ASP A 205 -7.10 24.02 -13.23
CA ASP A 205 -6.69 23.18 -14.35
C ASP A 205 -6.95 21.68 -14.07
N LEU A 206 -6.68 21.21 -12.85
CA LEU A 206 -7.00 19.83 -12.41
C LEU A 206 -8.50 19.52 -12.53
N VAL A 207 -9.34 20.39 -11.95
CA VAL A 207 -10.80 20.19 -11.92
C VAL A 207 -11.41 20.36 -13.31
N SER A 208 -10.92 21.31 -14.11
CA SER A 208 -11.34 21.49 -15.51
C SER A 208 -10.99 20.27 -16.35
N GLY A 209 -9.81 19.70 -16.16
CA GLY A 209 -9.38 18.49 -16.85
C GLY A 209 -10.23 17.27 -16.48
N LEU A 210 -10.56 17.10 -15.20
CA LEU A 210 -11.51 16.08 -14.74
C LEU A 210 -12.88 16.27 -15.39
N TYR A 211 -13.44 17.49 -15.37
CA TYR A 211 -14.74 17.76 -16.02
C TYR A 211 -14.71 17.42 -17.52
N ARG A 212 -13.67 17.83 -18.25
CA ARG A 212 -13.51 17.49 -19.68
C ARG A 212 -13.50 15.98 -19.91
N TYR A 213 -12.85 15.24 -19.03
CA TYR A 213 -12.93 13.78 -19.06
C TYR A 213 -14.38 13.29 -18.85
N LEU A 214 -15.12 13.83 -17.87
CA LEU A 214 -16.50 13.45 -17.58
C LEU A 214 -17.49 13.71 -18.74
N ILE A 215 -17.17 14.61 -19.66
CA ILE A 215 -17.99 14.88 -20.85
C ILE A 215 -17.48 14.20 -22.12
N GLY A 216 -16.43 13.37 -22.04
CA GLY A 216 -15.89 12.61 -23.18
C GLY A 216 -14.65 13.19 -23.84
N GLU A 217 -14.21 14.39 -23.50
CA GLU A 217 -13.01 15.05 -24.05
C GLU A 217 -11.72 14.54 -23.39
N THR A 218 -11.46 13.23 -23.48
CA THR A 218 -10.43 12.52 -22.70
C THR A 218 -9.03 13.07 -22.90
N ALA A 219 -8.58 13.28 -24.15
CA ALA A 219 -7.22 13.77 -24.44
C ALA A 219 -7.00 15.18 -23.86
N ARG A 220 -7.90 16.12 -24.14
CA ARG A 220 -7.85 17.49 -23.60
C ARG A 220 -7.97 17.52 -22.09
N GLY A 221 -8.77 16.62 -21.51
CA GLY A 221 -8.88 16.45 -20.06
C GLY A 221 -7.57 16.05 -19.43
N LEU A 222 -6.87 15.06 -20.00
CA LEU A 222 -5.56 14.61 -19.53
C LEU A 222 -4.46 15.67 -19.70
N ASP A 223 -4.50 16.46 -20.77
CA ASP A 223 -3.57 17.58 -20.94
C ASP A 223 -3.76 18.63 -19.84
N SER A 224 -5.01 18.98 -19.53
CA SER A 224 -5.34 19.90 -18.43
C SER A 224 -4.95 19.35 -17.06
N ILE A 225 -5.20 18.06 -16.79
CA ILE A 225 -4.76 17.40 -15.55
C ILE A 225 -3.24 17.43 -15.46
N SER A 226 -2.52 17.09 -16.54
CA SER A 226 -1.06 17.08 -16.56
C SER A 226 -0.47 18.47 -16.32
N SER A 227 -1.07 19.51 -16.93
CA SER A 227 -0.73 20.92 -16.66
C SER A 227 -0.92 21.28 -15.19
N GLY A 228 -2.06 20.92 -14.60
CA GLY A 228 -2.36 21.20 -13.19
C GLY A 228 -1.42 20.45 -12.23
N LEU A 229 -1.06 19.20 -12.55
CA LEU A 229 -0.09 18.41 -11.79
C LEU A 229 1.30 19.07 -11.81
N GLN A 230 1.77 19.50 -12.98
CA GLN A 230 3.05 20.19 -13.11
C GLN A 230 3.07 21.50 -12.30
N GLN A 231 2.01 22.29 -12.37
CA GLN A 231 1.88 23.52 -11.57
C GLN A 231 1.92 23.24 -10.06
N ALA A 232 1.28 22.16 -9.61
CA ALA A 232 1.33 21.74 -8.20
C ALA A 232 2.75 21.34 -7.78
N GLU A 233 3.48 20.61 -8.63
CA GLU A 233 4.88 20.23 -8.40
C GLU A 233 5.82 21.44 -8.35
N ASP A 234 5.65 22.39 -9.28
CA ASP A 234 6.44 23.63 -9.34
C ASP A 234 6.25 24.50 -8.08
N LEU A 235 5.08 24.41 -7.43
CA LEU A 235 4.81 25.09 -6.15
C LEU A 235 5.49 24.41 -4.95
N GLY A 236 5.66 23.09 -4.98
CA GLY A 236 6.31 22.31 -3.91
C GLY A 236 5.58 22.34 -2.56
N ASP A 237 4.31 22.71 -2.55
CA ASP A 237 3.50 22.97 -1.35
C ASP A 237 2.73 21.73 -0.89
N GLU A 238 2.77 21.40 0.39
CA GLU A 238 2.21 20.16 0.93
C GLU A 238 0.69 20.04 0.69
N ASP A 239 -0.05 21.14 0.78
CA ASP A 239 -1.52 21.11 0.69
C ASP A 239 -2.00 20.87 -0.75
N ILE A 240 -1.41 21.55 -1.74
CA ILE A 240 -1.76 21.33 -3.16
C ILE A 240 -1.21 20.00 -3.66
N MET A 241 -0.05 19.55 -3.16
CA MET A 241 0.50 18.24 -3.49
C MET A 241 -0.42 17.11 -2.99
N ALA A 242 -1.00 17.26 -1.80
CA ALA A 242 -1.99 16.33 -1.27
C ALA A 242 -3.24 16.24 -2.17
N ILE A 243 -3.80 17.38 -2.59
CA ILE A 243 -4.94 17.42 -3.53
C ILE A 243 -4.56 16.80 -4.88
N SER A 244 -3.39 17.16 -5.41
CA SER A 244 -2.91 16.68 -6.72
C SER A 244 -2.66 15.17 -6.77
N SER A 245 -2.43 14.53 -5.62
CA SER A 245 -2.12 13.09 -5.55
C SER A 245 -3.29 12.22 -6.01
N GLU A 246 -4.53 12.61 -5.69
CA GLU A 246 -5.73 11.92 -6.21
C GLU A 246 -5.86 12.06 -7.73
N PHE A 247 -5.62 13.27 -8.26
CA PHE A 247 -5.63 13.52 -9.70
C PHE A 247 -4.51 12.77 -10.44
N ARG A 248 -3.36 12.57 -9.80
CA ARG A 248 -2.26 11.75 -10.33
C ARG A 248 -2.66 10.29 -10.45
N GLY A 249 -3.30 9.74 -9.42
CA GLY A 249 -3.86 8.39 -9.45
C GLY A 249 -4.86 8.21 -10.58
N ILE A 250 -5.78 9.17 -10.75
CA ILE A 250 -6.71 9.18 -11.88
C ILE A 250 -5.96 9.27 -13.21
N CYS A 251 -4.98 10.15 -13.36
CA CYS A 251 -4.25 10.31 -14.61
C CYS A 251 -3.65 8.98 -15.10
N TYR A 252 -3.00 8.23 -14.19
CA TYR A 252 -2.50 6.89 -14.51
C TYR A 252 -3.61 5.89 -14.78
N TYR A 253 -4.68 5.89 -13.99
CA TYR A 253 -5.84 5.02 -14.19
C TYR A 253 -6.47 5.22 -15.58
N LEU A 254 -6.64 6.47 -16.01
CA LEU A 254 -7.20 6.83 -17.31
C LEU A 254 -6.29 6.45 -18.48
N LYS A 255 -4.98 6.43 -18.27
CA LYS A 255 -3.98 5.91 -19.22
C LYS A 255 -3.91 4.38 -19.24
N GLY A 256 -4.60 3.68 -18.33
CA GLY A 256 -4.53 2.23 -18.18
C GLY A 256 -3.25 1.73 -17.50
N MET A 257 -2.51 2.62 -16.84
CA MET A 257 -1.28 2.33 -16.10
C MET A 257 -1.63 1.97 -14.64
N TYR A 258 -2.13 0.75 -14.43
CA TYR A 258 -2.79 0.37 -13.18
C TYR A 258 -1.84 0.21 -12.00
N LYS A 259 -0.58 -0.16 -12.22
CA LYS A 259 0.43 -0.26 -11.15
C LYS A 259 0.74 1.12 -10.56
N GLU A 260 1.00 2.09 -11.43
CA GLU A 260 1.28 3.48 -11.06
C GLU A 260 0.05 4.15 -10.44
N ALA A 261 -1.16 3.83 -10.95
CA ALA A 261 -2.41 4.29 -10.37
C ALA A 261 -2.61 3.73 -8.94
N LEU A 262 -2.36 2.43 -8.73
CA LEU A 262 -2.43 1.80 -7.41
C LEU A 262 -1.51 2.49 -6.41
N ASP A 263 -0.24 2.71 -6.78
CA ASP A 263 0.76 3.36 -5.93
C ASP A 263 0.35 4.78 -5.55
N ALA A 264 -0.16 5.56 -6.51
CA ALA A 264 -0.62 6.93 -6.28
C ALA A 264 -1.84 6.97 -5.34
N PHE A 265 -2.84 6.09 -5.53
CA PHE A 265 -4.00 6.04 -4.64
C PHE A 265 -3.66 5.51 -3.24
N GLU A 266 -2.71 4.56 -3.12
CA GLU A 266 -2.22 4.12 -1.82
C GLU A 266 -1.57 5.25 -1.03
N GLN A 267 -0.81 6.13 -1.71
CA GLN A 267 -0.20 7.30 -1.08
C GLN A 267 -1.26 8.22 -0.48
N VAL A 268 -2.37 8.44 -1.19
CA VAL A 268 -3.53 9.20 -0.67
C VAL A 268 -4.14 8.51 0.55
N GLY A 269 -4.30 7.19 0.51
CA GLY A 269 -4.77 6.41 1.66
C GLY A 269 -3.91 6.57 2.92
N ARG A 270 -2.57 6.60 2.76
CA ARG A 270 -1.62 6.82 3.87
C ARG A 270 -1.74 8.24 4.44
N MET A 271 -1.88 9.25 3.58
CA MET A 271 -2.10 10.64 4.00
C MET A 271 -3.40 10.82 4.79
N ASN A 272 -4.44 10.06 4.46
CA ASN A 272 -5.74 10.08 5.14
C ASN A 272 -5.82 9.16 6.38
N SER A 273 -4.71 8.56 6.82
CA SER A 273 -4.71 7.66 7.98
C SER A 273 -5.09 8.38 9.28
N PRO A 274 -5.74 7.72 10.25
CA PRO A 274 -6.13 8.33 11.53
C PRO A 274 -4.94 8.95 12.31
N GLN A 275 -3.72 8.52 12.01
CA GLN A 275 -2.49 8.98 12.65
C GLN A 275 -1.99 10.32 12.08
N SER A 276 -2.38 10.70 10.86
CA SER A 276 -1.92 11.94 10.21
C SER A 276 -2.62 13.20 10.74
N GLY A 277 -3.80 13.06 11.34
CA GLY A 277 -4.64 14.17 11.82
C GLY A 277 -5.17 15.10 10.73
N LYS A 278 -4.81 14.90 9.45
CA LYS A 278 -5.25 15.69 8.29
C LYS A 278 -5.99 14.78 7.31
N ARG A 279 -7.19 15.20 6.88
CA ARG A 279 -7.95 14.52 5.81
C ARG A 279 -7.91 15.38 4.56
N VAL A 280 -7.35 14.84 3.48
CA VAL A 280 -7.31 15.50 2.18
C VAL A 280 -8.74 15.57 1.62
N PRO A 281 -9.25 16.76 1.27
CA PRO A 281 -10.55 16.87 0.63
C PRO A 281 -10.49 16.23 -0.75
N THR A 282 -11.44 15.33 -1.04
CA THR A 282 -11.53 14.73 -2.38
C THR A 282 -12.28 15.65 -3.34
N TYR A 283 -11.81 15.69 -4.59
CA TYR A 283 -12.44 16.40 -5.70
C TYR A 283 -13.00 15.44 -6.74
N LEU A 284 -13.01 14.13 -6.42
CA LEU A 284 -13.36 13.09 -7.35
C LEU A 284 -14.79 12.63 -7.08
N PRO A 285 -15.58 12.31 -8.12
CA PRO A 285 -16.84 11.64 -7.91
C PRO A 285 -16.57 10.26 -7.27
N GLU A 286 -17.52 9.75 -6.49
CA GLU A 286 -17.31 8.53 -5.68
C GLU A 286 -16.78 7.34 -6.49
N TYR A 287 -17.17 7.19 -7.75
CA TYR A 287 -16.71 6.10 -8.63
C TYR A 287 -15.26 6.23 -9.15
N LEU A 288 -14.63 7.40 -9.00
CA LEU A 288 -13.21 7.64 -9.27
C LEU A 288 -12.41 7.90 -7.99
N ALA A 289 -13.09 8.03 -6.85
CA ALA A 289 -12.45 8.27 -5.57
C ALA A 289 -11.54 7.10 -5.19
N SER A 290 -10.49 7.41 -4.41
CA SER A 290 -9.47 6.44 -3.99
C SER A 290 -10.06 5.15 -3.40
N SER A 291 -11.16 5.24 -2.64
CA SER A 291 -11.87 4.11 -2.02
C SER A 291 -12.41 3.08 -3.03
N SER A 292 -13.02 3.54 -4.12
CA SER A 292 -13.60 2.68 -5.15
C SER A 292 -12.56 2.24 -6.18
N ALA A 293 -11.69 3.17 -6.60
CA ALA A 293 -10.65 2.94 -7.60
C ALA A 293 -9.65 1.87 -7.14
N LEU A 294 -9.22 1.87 -5.88
CA LEU A 294 -8.29 0.87 -5.35
C LEU A 294 -8.84 -0.55 -5.43
N GLY A 295 -10.12 -0.75 -5.10
CA GLY A 295 -10.77 -2.05 -5.20
C GLY A 295 -10.79 -2.56 -6.64
N TYR A 296 -11.21 -1.71 -7.57
CA TYR A 296 -11.29 -2.05 -8.98
C TYR A 296 -9.92 -2.29 -9.63
N ILE A 297 -8.95 -1.41 -9.39
CA ILE A 297 -7.56 -1.55 -9.88
C ILE A 297 -6.90 -2.82 -9.34
N SER A 298 -7.14 -3.15 -8.06
CA SER A 298 -6.64 -4.39 -7.46
C SER A 298 -7.18 -5.61 -8.21
N ALA A 299 -8.45 -5.60 -8.63
CA ALA A 299 -9.03 -6.70 -9.41
C ALA A 299 -8.36 -6.84 -10.78
N LEU A 300 -8.14 -5.73 -11.49
CA LEU A 300 -7.44 -5.74 -12.79
C LEU A 300 -5.99 -6.23 -12.69
N LEU A 301 -5.32 -5.98 -11.56
CA LEU A 301 -3.97 -6.49 -11.30
C LEU A 301 -3.94 -7.95 -10.79
N GLY A 302 -5.08 -8.65 -10.78
CA GLY A 302 -5.20 -10.03 -10.28
C GLY A 302 -5.15 -10.16 -8.75
N GLN A 303 -5.24 -9.06 -8.00
CA GLN A 303 -5.26 -9.03 -6.53
C GLN A 303 -6.71 -9.15 -6.00
N TYR A 304 -7.42 -10.21 -6.40
CA TYR A 304 -8.86 -10.35 -6.16
C TYR A 304 -9.28 -10.31 -4.68
N HIS A 305 -8.55 -11.01 -3.80
CA HIS A 305 -8.80 -10.99 -2.35
C HIS A 305 -8.75 -9.57 -1.77
N ARG A 306 -7.81 -8.75 -2.26
CA ARG A 306 -7.64 -7.36 -1.86
C ARG A 306 -8.79 -6.51 -2.40
N ALA A 307 -9.16 -6.71 -3.65
CA ALA A 307 -10.27 -6.01 -4.29
C ALA A 307 -11.59 -6.21 -3.52
N VAL A 308 -11.95 -7.46 -3.26
CA VAL A 308 -13.16 -7.82 -2.51
C VAL A 308 -13.10 -7.27 -1.09
N GLY A 309 -12.00 -7.49 -0.37
CA GLY A 309 -11.87 -7.03 1.02
C GLY A 309 -11.94 -5.51 1.18
N LEU A 310 -11.38 -4.74 0.24
CA LEU A 310 -11.50 -3.27 0.24
C LEU A 310 -12.95 -2.82 -0.02
N LEU A 311 -13.59 -3.37 -1.06
CA LEU A 311 -14.95 -2.96 -1.43
C LEU A 311 -15.98 -3.37 -0.38
N ASP A 312 -15.89 -4.58 0.19
CA ASP A 312 -16.75 -5.03 1.29
C ASP A 312 -16.57 -4.14 2.54
N SER A 313 -15.33 -3.79 2.89
CA SER A 313 -15.06 -2.87 4.00
C SER A 313 -15.68 -1.48 3.76
N HIS A 314 -15.53 -0.93 2.55
CA HIS A 314 -16.13 0.36 2.19
C HIS A 314 -17.65 0.33 2.20
N TRP A 315 -18.26 -0.73 1.66
CA TRP A 315 -19.69 -0.99 1.69
C TRP A 315 -20.24 -0.99 3.12
N ARG A 316 -19.66 -1.80 4.02
CA ARG A 316 -20.08 -1.87 5.44
C ARG A 316 -19.92 -0.53 6.15
N ARG A 317 -18.82 0.19 5.91
CA ARG A 317 -18.59 1.50 6.52
C ARG A 317 -19.63 2.52 6.08
N ALA A 318 -20.01 2.52 4.80
CA ALA A 318 -21.05 3.39 4.28
C ALA A 318 -22.42 3.09 4.94
N ARG A 319 -22.77 1.80 5.10
CA ARG A 319 -23.97 1.37 5.84
C ARG A 319 -23.97 1.83 7.30
N LEU A 320 -22.86 1.64 8.02
CA LEU A 320 -22.74 2.06 9.42
C LEU A 320 -22.92 3.57 9.59
N LYS A 321 -22.52 4.37 8.58
CA LYS A 321 -22.69 5.82 8.56
C LYS A 321 -24.04 6.27 7.99
N LYS A 322 -24.96 5.35 7.67
CA LYS A 322 -26.23 5.63 6.98
C LYS A 322 -26.04 6.41 5.67
N ASN A 323 -24.92 6.19 4.99
CA ASN A 323 -24.68 6.72 3.66
C ASN A 323 -25.07 5.67 2.63
N ASP A 324 -26.39 5.44 2.49
CA ASP A 324 -26.93 4.37 1.64
C ASP A 324 -26.62 4.60 0.15
N ARG A 325 -26.46 5.86 -0.29
CA ARG A 325 -26.01 6.17 -1.67
C ARG A 325 -24.64 5.56 -1.96
N ASN A 326 -23.66 5.73 -1.07
CA ASN A 326 -22.32 5.16 -1.27
C ASN A 326 -22.30 3.65 -1.04
N ALA A 327 -23.07 3.14 -0.06
CA ALA A 327 -23.18 1.70 0.17
C ALA A 327 -23.67 0.99 -1.10
N CYS A 328 -24.80 1.42 -1.63
CA CYS A 328 -25.36 0.90 -2.88
C CYS A 328 -24.34 0.91 -4.04
N PHE A 329 -23.53 1.97 -4.15
CA PHE A 329 -22.48 2.07 -5.15
C PHE A 329 -21.35 1.03 -4.97
N TYR A 330 -20.82 0.87 -3.75
CA TYR A 330 -19.76 -0.11 -3.48
C TYR A 330 -20.23 -1.55 -3.71
N GLU A 331 -21.49 -1.85 -3.42
CA GLU A 331 -22.10 -3.15 -3.66
C GLU A 331 -22.19 -3.46 -5.16
N ALA A 332 -22.61 -2.47 -5.96
CA ALA A 332 -22.60 -2.60 -7.42
C ALA A 332 -21.19 -2.88 -7.97
N LEU A 333 -20.17 -2.18 -7.44
CA LEU A 333 -18.79 -2.35 -7.86
C LEU A 333 -18.21 -3.70 -7.42
N LEU A 334 -18.58 -4.19 -6.23
CA LEU A 334 -18.23 -5.54 -5.77
C LEU A 334 -18.79 -6.59 -6.72
N GLY A 335 -20.03 -6.44 -7.17
CA GLY A 335 -20.62 -7.27 -8.21
C GLY A 335 -19.77 -7.33 -9.49
N ILE A 336 -19.25 -6.19 -9.97
CA ILE A 336 -18.32 -6.16 -11.12
C ILE A 336 -17.04 -6.94 -10.85
N VAL A 337 -16.43 -6.75 -9.67
CA VAL A 337 -15.21 -7.46 -9.28
C VAL A 337 -15.45 -8.97 -9.23
N LEU A 338 -16.61 -9.41 -8.73
CA LEU A 338 -16.97 -10.83 -8.72
C LEU A 338 -17.15 -11.40 -10.14
N ILE A 339 -17.66 -10.61 -11.11
CA ILE A 339 -17.65 -11.01 -12.53
C ILE A 339 -16.22 -11.19 -13.02
N ILE A 340 -15.32 -10.23 -12.75
CA ILE A 340 -13.90 -10.32 -13.14
C ILE A 340 -13.27 -11.59 -12.58
N MET A 341 -13.65 -12.00 -11.35
CA MET A 341 -13.19 -13.21 -10.70
C MET A 341 -13.81 -14.51 -11.23
N GLY A 342 -14.82 -14.44 -12.10
CA GLY A 342 -15.56 -15.63 -12.55
C GLY A 342 -16.64 -16.13 -11.57
N ARG A 343 -16.89 -15.44 -10.44
CA ARG A 343 -17.94 -15.77 -9.44
C ARG A 343 -19.29 -15.23 -9.87
N ARG A 344 -19.85 -15.78 -10.94
CA ARG A 344 -21.00 -15.21 -11.67
C ARG A 344 -22.30 -15.20 -10.87
N SER A 345 -22.60 -16.28 -10.14
CA SER A 345 -23.81 -16.40 -9.32
C SER A 345 -23.86 -15.30 -8.24
N GLU A 346 -22.79 -15.17 -7.45
CA GLU A 346 -22.69 -14.15 -6.40
C GLU A 346 -22.71 -12.73 -6.97
N ALA A 347 -22.02 -12.51 -8.09
CA ALA A 347 -22.04 -11.23 -8.76
C ALA A 347 -23.47 -10.78 -9.12
N TYR A 348 -24.29 -11.71 -9.64
CA TYR A 348 -25.66 -11.42 -10.02
C TYR A 348 -26.50 -10.95 -8.81
N SER A 349 -26.40 -11.64 -7.67
CA SER A 349 -27.12 -11.28 -6.45
C SER A 349 -26.77 -9.87 -5.97
N HIS A 350 -25.48 -9.55 -5.88
CA HIS A 350 -25.02 -8.20 -5.50
C HIS A 350 -25.50 -7.12 -6.47
N LEU A 351 -25.42 -7.38 -7.78
CA LEU A 351 -25.84 -6.40 -8.80
C LEU A 351 -27.34 -6.14 -8.77
N LYS A 352 -28.17 -7.16 -8.53
CA LYS A 352 -29.63 -7.02 -8.45
C LYS A 352 -30.07 -6.29 -7.18
N ALA A 353 -29.45 -6.62 -6.04
CA ALA A 353 -29.67 -5.92 -4.78
C ALA A 353 -29.35 -4.43 -4.89
N ALA A 354 -28.13 -4.12 -5.36
CA ALA A 354 -27.70 -2.75 -5.57
C ALA A 354 -28.58 -2.02 -6.60
N GLN A 355 -29.06 -2.69 -7.66
CA GLN A 355 -29.92 -2.07 -8.67
C GLN A 355 -31.26 -1.63 -8.06
N LYS A 356 -31.87 -2.49 -7.25
CA LYS A 356 -33.15 -2.21 -6.59
C LYS A 356 -33.02 -0.97 -5.70
N GLU A 357 -32.03 -0.96 -4.82
CA GLU A 357 -31.79 0.17 -3.92
C GLU A 357 -31.39 1.44 -4.67
N ALA A 358 -30.61 1.34 -5.76
CA ALA A 358 -30.24 2.49 -6.57
C ALA A 358 -31.48 3.19 -7.18
N LEU A 359 -32.51 2.42 -7.55
CA LEU A 359 -33.78 2.98 -8.05
C LEU A 359 -34.56 3.68 -6.94
N GLU A 360 -34.61 3.09 -5.74
CA GLU A 360 -35.28 3.69 -4.57
C GLU A 360 -34.63 5.01 -4.14
N LEU A 361 -33.31 5.13 -4.26
CA LEU A 361 -32.53 6.31 -3.88
C LEU A 361 -32.35 7.37 -5.00
N ASP A 362 -32.86 7.12 -6.21
CA ASP A 362 -32.49 7.87 -7.43
C ASP A 362 -30.96 8.05 -7.56
N ASN A 363 -30.21 6.96 -7.34
CA ASN A 363 -28.76 6.95 -7.44
C ASN A 363 -28.31 6.56 -8.86
N LYS A 364 -28.20 7.57 -9.74
CA LYS A 364 -27.81 7.40 -11.15
C LYS A 364 -26.44 6.72 -11.34
N GLN A 365 -25.48 6.94 -10.44
CA GLN A 365 -24.15 6.33 -10.52
C GLN A 365 -24.21 4.82 -10.25
N ALA A 366 -24.83 4.42 -9.13
CA ALA A 366 -24.99 3.00 -8.80
C ALA A 366 -25.86 2.28 -9.85
N LEU A 367 -26.92 2.93 -10.35
CA LEU A 367 -27.77 2.36 -11.40
C LEU A 367 -27.01 2.09 -12.69
N HIS A 368 -26.06 2.96 -13.05
CA HIS A 368 -25.20 2.74 -14.21
C HIS A 368 -24.28 1.53 -14.01
N VAL A 369 -23.57 1.46 -12.88
CA VAL A 369 -22.64 0.35 -12.58
C VAL A 369 -23.38 -0.99 -12.54
N THR A 370 -24.57 -1.03 -11.93
CA THR A 370 -25.38 -2.26 -11.85
C THR A 370 -25.89 -2.72 -13.21
N ARG A 371 -26.44 -1.83 -14.04
CA ARG A 371 -26.88 -2.18 -15.41
C ARG A 371 -25.72 -2.69 -16.26
N LYS A 372 -24.57 -2.03 -16.14
CA LYS A 372 -23.33 -2.43 -16.80
C LYS A 372 -22.88 -3.82 -16.34
N GLY A 373 -22.87 -4.09 -15.04
CA GLY A 373 -22.56 -5.41 -14.50
C GLY A 373 -23.52 -6.50 -14.95
N LEU A 374 -24.83 -6.23 -14.99
CA LEU A 374 -25.82 -7.19 -15.46
C LEU A 374 -25.65 -7.50 -16.96
N ALA A 375 -25.27 -6.52 -17.78
CA ALA A 375 -24.95 -6.73 -19.19
C ALA A 375 -23.70 -7.62 -19.35
N TYR A 376 -22.65 -7.39 -18.54
CA TYR A 376 -21.47 -8.25 -18.52
C TYR A 376 -21.77 -9.67 -18.08
N HIS A 377 -22.56 -9.82 -17.03
CA HIS A 377 -23.02 -11.11 -16.56
C HIS A 377 -23.78 -11.86 -17.68
N ALA A 378 -24.72 -11.20 -18.35
CA ALA A 378 -25.45 -11.79 -19.49
C ALA A 378 -24.51 -12.21 -20.63
N TYR A 379 -23.51 -11.39 -20.95
CA TYR A 379 -22.51 -11.71 -21.97
C TYR A 379 -21.69 -12.97 -21.62
N PHE A 380 -21.16 -13.05 -20.39
CA PHE A 380 -20.37 -14.21 -19.95
C PHE A 380 -21.20 -15.50 -19.84
N GLU A 381 -22.50 -15.39 -19.58
CA GLU A 381 -23.46 -16.50 -19.64
C GLU A 381 -23.87 -16.89 -21.08
N GLY A 382 -23.31 -16.25 -22.10
CA GLY A 382 -23.62 -16.53 -23.51
C GLY A 382 -24.96 -15.94 -24.00
N ARG A 383 -25.64 -15.14 -23.17
CA ARG A 383 -26.90 -14.46 -23.53
C ARG A 383 -26.61 -13.13 -24.21
N ILE A 384 -26.08 -13.20 -25.43
CA ILE A 384 -25.61 -12.04 -26.21
C ILE A 384 -26.73 -11.03 -26.49
N GLU A 385 -27.94 -11.49 -26.85
CA GLU A 385 -29.08 -10.61 -27.12
C GLU A 385 -29.53 -9.83 -25.87
N ASP A 386 -29.60 -10.48 -24.70
CA ASP A 386 -29.90 -9.82 -23.44
C ASP A 386 -28.86 -8.75 -23.12
N ALA A 387 -27.57 -9.09 -23.28
CA ALA A 387 -26.46 -8.17 -23.07
C ALA A 387 -26.53 -6.96 -24.02
N TYR A 388 -26.93 -7.17 -25.28
CA TYR A 388 -27.17 -6.12 -26.28
C TYR A 388 -28.27 -5.16 -25.82
N TRP A 389 -29.45 -5.67 -25.47
CA TRP A 389 -30.59 -4.83 -25.07
C TRP A 389 -30.34 -4.09 -23.75
N MET A 390 -29.63 -4.71 -22.80
CA MET A 390 -29.21 -4.05 -21.56
C MET A 390 -28.23 -2.89 -21.84
N THR A 391 -27.31 -3.09 -22.79
CA THR A 391 -26.33 -2.07 -23.20
C THR A 391 -27.02 -0.93 -23.96
N MET A 392 -27.92 -1.26 -24.89
CA MET A 392 -28.65 -0.28 -25.71
C MET A 392 -29.54 0.65 -24.86
N ASN A 393 -30.14 0.11 -23.79
CA ASN A 393 -31.02 0.86 -22.87
C ASN A 393 -30.27 1.51 -21.70
N MET A 394 -28.94 1.57 -21.76
CA MET A 394 -28.14 2.20 -20.71
C MET A 394 -28.23 3.74 -20.82
N PRO A 395 -28.69 4.45 -19.78
CA PRO A 395 -28.85 5.89 -19.84
C PRO A 395 -27.49 6.57 -19.90
N TYR A 396 -27.30 7.44 -20.89
CA TYR A 396 -26.17 8.36 -20.89
C TYR A 396 -26.36 9.37 -19.76
N THR A 397 -25.44 9.37 -18.79
CA THR A 397 -25.40 10.40 -17.75
C THR A 397 -24.04 11.06 -17.78
N GLU A 398 -24.03 12.38 -17.98
CA GLU A 398 -22.80 13.20 -18.03
C GLU A 398 -21.99 13.16 -16.72
N SER A 399 -22.61 12.70 -15.63
CA SER A 399 -21.91 12.47 -14.37
C SER A 399 -20.89 11.33 -14.39
N ILE A 400 -20.88 10.50 -15.44
CA ILE A 400 -20.17 9.20 -15.45
C ILE A 400 -19.03 9.13 -16.49
N GLY A 401 -18.91 10.08 -17.43
CA GLY A 401 -17.83 10.04 -18.42
C GLY A 401 -18.05 9.05 -19.57
N PRO A 402 -17.11 9.01 -20.54
CA PRO A 402 -17.09 8.00 -21.59
C PRO A 402 -16.97 6.61 -20.95
N GLN A 403 -17.94 5.75 -21.25
CA GLN A 403 -18.48 4.72 -20.35
C GLN A 403 -17.65 3.42 -20.26
N TYR A 404 -16.43 3.38 -20.79
CA TYR A 404 -15.75 2.12 -21.13
C TYR A 404 -14.32 2.02 -20.64
N ASN A 405 -14.11 2.06 -19.33
CA ASN A 405 -12.80 1.76 -18.74
C ASN A 405 -12.53 0.24 -18.59
N TRP A 406 -13.43 -0.64 -19.07
CA TRP A 406 -13.23 -2.09 -19.01
C TRP A 406 -13.19 -2.73 -20.42
N PRO A 407 -12.13 -3.51 -20.74
CA PRO A 407 -11.97 -4.23 -22.01
C PRO A 407 -13.16 -5.06 -22.47
N VAL A 408 -13.88 -5.70 -21.54
CA VAL A 408 -15.02 -6.58 -21.84
C VAL A 408 -16.08 -5.85 -22.66
N HIS A 409 -16.21 -4.53 -22.50
CA HIS A 409 -17.14 -3.78 -23.33
C HIS A 409 -16.78 -3.83 -24.83
N LEU A 410 -15.50 -3.73 -25.17
CA LEU A 410 -15.05 -3.85 -26.57
C LEU A 410 -15.29 -5.27 -27.11
N GLU A 411 -15.06 -6.28 -26.28
CA GLU A 411 -15.34 -7.68 -26.61
C GLU A 411 -16.84 -7.92 -26.86
N MET A 412 -17.71 -7.30 -26.05
CA MET A 412 -19.16 -7.31 -26.25
C MET A 412 -19.57 -6.62 -27.54
N LEU A 413 -19.07 -5.40 -27.81
CA LEU A 413 -19.39 -4.68 -29.04
C LEU A 413 -18.97 -5.47 -30.28
N TYR A 414 -17.80 -6.12 -30.23
CA TYR A 414 -17.36 -7.03 -31.28
C TYR A 414 -18.28 -8.24 -31.41
N ALA A 415 -18.70 -8.85 -30.30
CA ALA A 415 -19.66 -9.95 -30.32
C ALA A 415 -21.04 -9.54 -30.88
N PHE A 416 -21.49 -8.31 -30.63
CA PHE A 416 -22.73 -7.77 -31.20
C PHE A 416 -22.60 -7.53 -32.70
N GLU A 417 -21.48 -6.98 -33.16
CA GLU A 417 -21.22 -6.75 -34.59
C GLU A 417 -21.26 -8.05 -35.40
N ARG A 418 -20.80 -9.16 -34.82
CA ARG A 418 -20.82 -10.48 -35.45
C ARG A 418 -22.21 -11.12 -35.55
N GLN A 419 -23.24 -10.53 -34.94
CA GLN A 419 -24.60 -11.04 -34.98
C GLN A 419 -25.42 -10.25 -36.01
N ASP A 420 -25.62 -10.84 -37.19
CA ASP A 420 -26.30 -10.21 -38.33
C ASP A 420 -27.75 -9.76 -38.05
N LEU A 421 -28.37 -10.21 -36.95
CA LEU A 421 -29.77 -9.95 -36.60
C LEU A 421 -29.98 -8.78 -35.63
N LEU A 422 -28.91 -8.19 -35.07
CA LEU A 422 -29.03 -7.09 -34.11
C LEU A 422 -29.06 -5.73 -34.82
N PRO A 423 -29.90 -4.77 -34.38
CA PRO A 423 -29.92 -3.44 -34.96
C PRO A 423 -28.62 -2.68 -34.67
N ALA A 424 -28.31 -1.64 -35.46
CA ALA A 424 -27.18 -0.77 -35.17
C ALA A 424 -27.45 0.06 -33.90
N MET A 425 -26.49 0.12 -32.96
CA MET A 425 -26.55 1.01 -31.80
C MET A 425 -26.11 2.44 -32.20
N PRO A 426 -27.01 3.44 -32.29
CA PRO A 426 -26.67 4.76 -32.84
C PRO A 426 -25.65 5.55 -31.99
N SER A 427 -25.64 5.32 -30.67
CA SER A 427 -24.73 5.98 -29.73
C SER A 427 -23.40 5.25 -29.55
N LEU A 428 -23.27 4.02 -30.05
CA LEU A 428 -22.16 3.08 -29.75
C LEU A 428 -21.81 2.21 -30.96
N ALA A 429 -21.53 2.84 -32.10
CA ALA A 429 -21.07 2.12 -33.28
C ALA A 429 -19.69 1.48 -33.01
N PHE A 430 -19.58 0.16 -33.19
CA PHE A 430 -18.36 -0.60 -32.93
C PHE A 430 -17.11 0.02 -33.59
N GLU A 431 -17.16 0.31 -34.90
CA GLU A 431 -16.01 0.87 -35.63
C GLU A 431 -15.61 2.28 -35.15
N GLN A 432 -16.58 3.09 -34.73
CA GLN A 432 -16.30 4.41 -34.16
C GLN A 432 -15.60 4.27 -32.80
N GLU A 433 -16.04 3.34 -31.96
CA GLU A 433 -15.45 3.08 -30.65
C GLU A 433 -14.04 2.49 -30.75
N ILE A 434 -13.81 1.53 -31.65
CA ILE A 434 -12.47 0.98 -31.87
C ILE A 434 -11.49 2.08 -32.33
N ARG A 435 -11.91 2.95 -33.25
CA ARG A 435 -11.07 4.07 -33.69
C ARG A 435 -10.76 5.03 -32.54
N ARG A 436 -11.78 5.44 -31.79
CA ARG A 436 -11.65 6.32 -30.61
C ARG A 436 -10.65 5.75 -29.60
N VAL A 437 -10.70 4.44 -29.36
CA VAL A 437 -9.80 3.76 -28.43
C VAL A 437 -8.38 3.70 -28.96
N LEU A 438 -8.18 3.32 -30.23
CA LEU A 438 -6.85 3.20 -30.84
C LEU A 438 -6.09 4.54 -30.88
N GLU A 439 -6.81 5.64 -31.12
CA GLU A 439 -6.29 7.02 -31.12
C GLU A 439 -6.19 7.62 -29.71
N GLY A 440 -6.75 6.95 -28.69
CA GLY A 440 -6.80 7.42 -27.32
C GLY A 440 -5.50 7.17 -26.52
N PRO A 441 -5.45 7.62 -25.26
CA PRO A 441 -4.27 7.46 -24.40
C PRO A 441 -4.30 6.21 -23.50
N ASN A 442 -5.36 5.40 -23.56
CA ASN A 442 -5.54 4.27 -22.65
C ASN A 442 -4.89 2.99 -23.21
N HIS A 443 -3.73 2.61 -22.66
CA HIS A 443 -2.95 1.44 -23.08
C HIS A 443 -3.74 0.14 -22.95
N HIS A 444 -4.57 0.01 -21.91
CA HIS A 444 -5.36 -1.20 -21.68
C HIS A 444 -6.39 -1.45 -22.76
N LEU A 445 -7.19 -0.43 -23.09
CA LEU A 445 -8.19 -0.52 -24.14
C LEU A 445 -7.54 -0.64 -25.53
N ARG A 446 -6.42 0.04 -25.77
CA ARG A 446 -5.65 -0.06 -27.04
C ARG A 446 -5.15 -1.47 -27.28
N GLY A 447 -4.58 -2.09 -26.25
CA GLY A 447 -4.14 -3.48 -26.31
C GLY A 447 -5.27 -4.43 -26.72
N VAL A 448 -6.43 -4.30 -26.10
CA VAL A 448 -7.60 -5.15 -26.41
C VAL A 448 -8.19 -4.84 -27.78
N ALA A 449 -8.28 -3.57 -28.17
CA ALA A 449 -8.71 -3.17 -29.51
C ALA A 449 -7.79 -3.74 -30.61
N LEU A 450 -6.47 -3.75 -30.39
CA LEU A 450 -5.50 -4.37 -31.30
C LEU A 450 -5.69 -5.90 -31.39
N ARG A 451 -5.99 -6.57 -30.26
CA ARG A 451 -6.36 -8.00 -30.27
C ARG A 451 -7.63 -8.24 -31.10
N ILE A 452 -8.66 -7.42 -30.92
CA ILE A 452 -9.90 -7.50 -31.71
C ILE A 452 -9.63 -7.26 -33.20
N ARG A 453 -8.77 -6.29 -33.56
CA ARG A 453 -8.33 -6.08 -34.95
C ARG A 453 -7.61 -7.31 -35.51
N ALA A 454 -6.80 -7.98 -34.71
CA ALA A 454 -6.15 -9.23 -35.12
C ALA A 454 -7.18 -10.34 -35.39
N LEU A 455 -8.20 -10.48 -34.53
CA LEU A 455 -9.30 -11.43 -34.75
C LEU A 455 -10.07 -11.13 -36.04
N GLN A 456 -10.42 -9.87 -36.28
CA GLN A 456 -11.07 -9.46 -37.55
C GLN A 456 -10.19 -9.75 -38.78
N ALA A 457 -8.87 -9.50 -38.68
CA ALA A 457 -7.93 -9.79 -39.76
C ALA A 457 -7.88 -11.30 -40.05
N GLN A 458 -7.86 -12.12 -39.00
CA GLN A 458 -7.88 -13.58 -39.12
C GLN A 458 -9.19 -14.09 -39.74
N GLU A 459 -10.35 -13.54 -39.34
CA GLU A 459 -11.66 -13.88 -39.93
C GLU A 459 -11.74 -13.53 -41.43
N ARG A 460 -11.05 -12.47 -41.85
CA ARG A 460 -10.94 -12.06 -43.26
C ARG A 460 -9.89 -12.85 -44.05
N GLY A 461 -9.21 -13.81 -43.41
CA GLY A 461 -8.18 -14.62 -44.05
C GLY A 461 -6.87 -13.87 -44.33
N ALA A 462 -6.52 -12.86 -43.53
CA ALA A 462 -5.22 -12.20 -43.60
C ALA A 462 -4.06 -13.17 -43.30
N ASP A 463 -2.84 -12.80 -43.72
CA ASP A 463 -1.67 -13.62 -43.48
C ASP A 463 -1.34 -13.72 -41.97
N HIS A 464 -0.79 -14.85 -41.55
CA HIS A 464 -0.48 -15.12 -40.14
C HIS A 464 0.55 -14.12 -39.59
N GLU A 465 1.47 -13.60 -40.42
CA GLU A 465 2.43 -12.57 -40.00
C GLU A 465 1.76 -11.24 -39.67
N ASP A 466 0.80 -10.80 -40.48
CA ASP A 466 0.04 -9.56 -40.24
C ASP A 466 -0.81 -9.65 -38.96
N VAL A 467 -1.46 -10.81 -38.75
CA VAL A 467 -2.23 -11.07 -37.52
C VAL A 467 -1.31 -11.08 -36.29
N LEU A 468 -0.14 -11.72 -36.38
CA LEU A 468 0.84 -11.73 -35.30
C LEU A 468 1.40 -10.33 -35.00
N ALA A 469 1.62 -9.48 -36.00
CA ALA A 469 2.09 -8.11 -35.78
C ALA A 469 1.08 -7.27 -34.97
N LEU A 470 -0.22 -7.44 -35.24
CA LEU A 470 -1.28 -6.81 -34.45
C LEU A 470 -1.30 -7.35 -33.01
N LEU A 471 -1.14 -8.66 -32.82
CA LEU A 471 -1.08 -9.28 -31.49
C LEU A 471 0.19 -8.90 -30.71
N GLN A 472 1.32 -8.73 -31.36
CA GLN A 472 2.56 -8.23 -30.72
C GLN A 472 2.42 -6.77 -30.28
N SER A 473 1.73 -5.96 -31.10
CA SER A 473 1.39 -4.58 -30.72
C SER A 473 0.42 -4.58 -29.54
N SER A 474 -0.58 -5.47 -29.54
CA SER A 474 -1.47 -5.71 -28.39
C SER A 474 -0.71 -6.10 -27.13
N GLU A 475 0.22 -7.06 -27.23
CA GLU A 475 1.05 -7.53 -26.11
C GLU A 475 1.91 -6.39 -25.54
N THR A 476 2.49 -5.54 -26.39
CA THR A 476 3.31 -4.39 -25.98
C THR A 476 2.50 -3.39 -25.16
N GLU A 477 1.29 -3.05 -25.62
CA GLU A 477 0.38 -2.15 -24.90
C GLU A 477 -0.06 -2.73 -23.55
N LEU A 478 -0.43 -4.02 -23.51
CA LEU A 478 -0.89 -4.69 -22.29
C LEU A 478 0.24 -4.93 -21.27
N HIS A 479 1.48 -5.05 -21.73
CA HIS A 479 2.62 -5.17 -20.83
C HIS A 479 2.78 -3.95 -19.90
N LEU A 480 2.40 -2.76 -20.38
CA LEU A 480 2.46 -1.50 -19.62
C LEU A 480 1.36 -1.42 -18.55
N THR A 481 0.25 -2.14 -18.71
CA THR A 481 -0.90 -2.02 -17.80
C THR A 481 -0.70 -2.84 -16.52
N GLY A 482 0.00 -3.96 -16.64
CA GLY A 482 0.15 -4.93 -15.56
C GLY A 482 -1.04 -5.86 -15.35
N ASP A 483 -2.06 -5.83 -16.23
CA ASP A 483 -3.21 -6.75 -16.19
C ASP A 483 -2.79 -8.14 -16.69
N PRO A 484 -2.75 -9.17 -15.82
CA PRO A 484 -2.30 -10.50 -16.20
C PRO A 484 -3.31 -11.25 -17.07
N VAL A 485 -4.61 -10.96 -16.93
CA VAL A 485 -5.69 -11.69 -17.62
C VAL A 485 -5.74 -11.27 -19.07
N GLU A 486 -5.74 -9.96 -19.33
CA GLU A 486 -5.82 -9.46 -20.71
C GLU A 486 -4.55 -9.78 -21.50
N LEU A 487 -3.37 -9.73 -20.85
CA LEU A 487 -2.12 -10.16 -21.44
C LEU A 487 -2.14 -11.67 -21.80
N ALA A 488 -2.67 -12.50 -20.90
CA ALA A 488 -2.80 -13.94 -21.13
C ALA A 488 -3.76 -14.24 -22.30
N LYS A 489 -4.90 -13.54 -22.40
CA LYS A 489 -5.83 -13.66 -23.53
C LYS A 489 -5.13 -13.34 -24.87
N THR A 490 -4.36 -12.25 -24.95
CA THR A 490 -3.60 -11.91 -26.17
C THR A 490 -2.59 -12.99 -26.54
N ARG A 491 -1.83 -13.51 -25.56
CA ARG A 491 -0.88 -14.60 -25.78
C ARG A 491 -1.55 -15.91 -26.19
N ALA A 492 -2.74 -16.20 -25.67
CA ALA A 492 -3.54 -17.34 -26.10
C ALA A 492 -3.92 -17.22 -27.59
N GLU A 493 -4.32 -16.03 -28.06
CA GLU A 493 -4.56 -15.82 -29.50
C GLU A 493 -3.28 -15.99 -30.32
N MET A 494 -2.12 -15.52 -29.83
CA MET A 494 -0.83 -15.75 -30.50
C MET A 494 -0.52 -17.25 -30.61
N ALA A 495 -0.83 -18.03 -29.56
CA ALA A 495 -0.68 -19.48 -29.59
C ALA A 495 -1.59 -20.10 -30.67
N ARG A 496 -2.84 -19.67 -30.80
CA ARG A 496 -3.77 -20.14 -31.84
C ARG A 496 -3.29 -19.81 -33.25
N VAL A 497 -2.80 -18.60 -33.49
CA VAL A 497 -2.25 -18.21 -34.80
C VAL A 497 -1.02 -19.07 -35.15
N LYS A 498 -0.14 -19.32 -34.17
CA LYS A 498 1.02 -20.22 -34.36
C LYS A 498 0.62 -21.66 -34.63
N LEU A 499 -0.45 -22.18 -34.00
CA LEU A 499 -1.01 -23.49 -34.34
C LEU A 499 -1.55 -23.52 -35.76
N ALA A 500 -2.28 -22.50 -36.19
CA ALA A 500 -2.79 -22.39 -37.56
C ALA A 500 -1.63 -22.33 -38.59
N ALA A 501 -0.52 -21.67 -38.23
CA ALA A 501 0.72 -21.64 -38.99
C ALA A 501 1.53 -22.96 -38.95
N LYS A 502 1.05 -24.00 -38.25
CA LYS A 502 1.75 -25.27 -38.02
C LYS A 502 3.08 -25.14 -37.25
N ASP A 503 3.30 -24.03 -36.56
CA ASP A 503 4.44 -23.77 -35.67
C ASP A 503 4.09 -24.20 -34.23
N ARG A 504 4.10 -25.52 -33.99
CA ARG A 504 3.77 -26.10 -32.68
C ARG A 504 4.72 -25.66 -31.55
N PRO A 505 6.05 -25.54 -31.75
CA PRO A 505 6.96 -25.02 -30.73
C PRO A 505 6.64 -23.57 -30.34
N GLY A 506 6.39 -22.70 -31.33
CA GLY A 506 5.99 -21.31 -31.09
C GLY A 506 4.65 -21.20 -30.36
N ALA A 507 3.67 -22.01 -30.77
CA ALA A 507 2.37 -22.09 -30.10
C ALA A 507 2.49 -22.51 -28.63
N ARG A 508 3.31 -23.54 -28.35
CA ARG A 508 3.57 -23.99 -26.99
C ARG A 508 4.21 -22.91 -26.13
N ASN A 509 5.15 -22.15 -26.68
CA ASN A 509 5.80 -21.06 -25.94
C ASN A 509 4.78 -20.01 -25.50
N TYR A 510 3.95 -19.51 -26.41
CA TYR A 510 2.92 -18.53 -26.07
C TYR A 510 1.86 -19.08 -25.12
N ALA A 511 1.47 -20.36 -25.26
CA ALA A 511 0.56 -21.02 -24.33
C ALA A 511 1.13 -21.10 -22.91
N LEU A 512 2.45 -21.40 -22.76
CA LEU A 512 3.12 -21.38 -21.46
C LEU A 512 3.20 -19.96 -20.88
N MET A 513 3.55 -18.95 -21.71
CA MET A 513 3.59 -17.55 -21.27
C MET A 513 2.21 -17.03 -20.83
N ALA A 514 1.12 -17.48 -21.47
CA ALA A 514 -0.24 -17.19 -21.07
C ALA A 514 -0.59 -17.88 -19.74
N TRP A 515 -0.23 -19.15 -19.59
CA TRP A 515 -0.47 -19.92 -18.36
C TRP A 515 0.28 -19.35 -17.15
N GLU A 516 1.57 -19.03 -17.31
CA GLU A 516 2.41 -18.44 -16.24
C GLU A 516 1.88 -17.09 -15.77
N GLY A 517 1.38 -16.26 -16.69
CA GLY A 517 0.78 -14.96 -16.37
C GLY A 517 -0.40 -15.03 -15.41
N LEU A 518 -1.15 -16.14 -15.40
CA LEU A 518 -2.37 -16.31 -14.61
C LEU A 518 -2.14 -16.79 -13.16
N SER A 519 -0.89 -17.01 -12.74
CA SER A 519 -0.41 -17.08 -11.33
C SER A 519 -1.35 -17.73 -10.28
N GLY A 520 -1.95 -18.88 -10.59
CA GLY A 520 -2.77 -19.66 -9.63
C GLY A 520 -4.29 -19.54 -9.79
N TYR A 521 -4.79 -18.68 -10.67
CA TYR A 521 -6.21 -18.60 -11.08
C TYR A 521 -6.42 -19.14 -12.51
N GLY A 522 -5.37 -19.73 -13.11
CA GLY A 522 -5.35 -20.10 -14.52
C GLY A 522 -6.39 -21.14 -14.94
N GLN A 523 -6.97 -21.92 -14.02
CA GLN A 523 -7.98 -22.92 -14.40
C GLN A 523 -9.29 -22.30 -14.91
N ASP A 524 -9.67 -21.12 -14.41
CA ASP A 524 -10.96 -20.50 -14.75
C ASP A 524 -10.88 -19.64 -16.03
N PHE A 525 -9.67 -19.19 -16.40
CA PHE A 525 -9.45 -18.21 -17.48
C PHE A 525 -8.62 -18.75 -18.65
N PHE A 526 -7.94 -19.89 -18.49
CA PHE A 526 -7.11 -20.43 -19.56
C PHE A 526 -7.94 -21.24 -20.57
N PRO A 527 -7.74 -21.06 -21.89
CA PRO A 527 -8.57 -21.75 -22.88
C PRO A 527 -8.34 -23.26 -22.94
N ASP A 528 -9.43 -24.03 -22.87
CA ASP A 528 -9.43 -25.50 -22.92
C ASP A 528 -8.73 -26.06 -24.17
N ASP A 529 -8.87 -25.39 -25.32
CA ASP A 529 -8.28 -25.80 -26.59
C ASP A 529 -6.75 -25.75 -26.58
N LEU A 530 -6.14 -24.95 -25.71
CA LEU A 530 -4.69 -24.80 -25.57
C LEU A 530 -4.10 -25.67 -24.46
N VAL A 531 -4.92 -26.23 -23.57
CA VAL A 531 -4.49 -27.14 -22.48
C VAL A 531 -3.61 -28.29 -22.99
N PRO A 532 -3.90 -28.95 -24.15
CA PRO A 532 -3.06 -30.01 -24.69
C PRO A 532 -1.63 -29.59 -25.06
N LEU A 533 -1.34 -28.29 -25.20
CA LEU A 533 0.02 -27.80 -25.46
C LEU A 533 0.90 -27.77 -24.20
N LEU A 534 0.28 -27.78 -23.02
CA LEU A 534 0.98 -27.76 -21.74
C LEU A 534 1.56 -29.13 -21.36
N SER A 535 1.07 -30.22 -21.96
CA SER A 535 1.20 -31.59 -21.43
C SER A 535 2.26 -32.49 -22.08
N ILE A 536 3.08 -32.00 -23.02
CA ILE A 536 4.18 -32.79 -23.61
C ILE A 536 5.52 -32.09 -23.36
N GLY A 537 6.39 -32.70 -22.56
CA GLY A 537 7.76 -32.23 -22.32
C GLY A 537 7.94 -31.24 -21.17
N LEU A 538 7.02 -31.19 -20.21
CA LEU A 538 7.42 -30.93 -18.84
C LEU A 538 8.01 -32.25 -18.35
N ASP A 539 9.32 -32.32 -18.13
CA ASP A 539 9.82 -33.22 -17.10
C ASP A 539 8.87 -33.06 -15.93
N GLN A 540 8.34 -34.17 -15.42
CA GLN A 540 7.64 -34.18 -14.16
C GLN A 540 8.61 -33.61 -13.13
N ARG A 541 8.60 -32.29 -12.94
CA ARG A 541 9.01 -31.70 -11.68
C ARG A 541 8.17 -32.46 -10.66
N PRO A 542 8.79 -33.20 -9.74
CA PRO A 542 8.05 -33.87 -8.68
C PRO A 542 7.12 -32.81 -8.08
N GLY A 543 5.84 -33.16 -8.00
CA GLY A 543 4.75 -32.18 -7.94
C GLY A 543 5.01 -30.97 -7.04
N THR A 544 4.70 -29.79 -7.56
CA THR A 544 4.42 -28.59 -6.76
C THR A 544 3.05 -28.67 -6.06
N ARG A 545 2.63 -29.88 -5.66
CA ARG A 545 1.89 -30.09 -4.42
C ARG A 545 2.86 -30.78 -3.46
N ARG A 546 3.16 -30.08 -2.34
CA ARG A 546 4.01 -30.47 -1.20
C ARG A 546 5.47 -29.99 -1.22
N GLN A 547 5.70 -28.70 -1.44
CA GLN A 547 6.41 -27.96 -0.38
C GLN A 547 5.38 -27.71 0.71
N ASP A 548 5.72 -28.00 1.97
CA ASP A 548 4.82 -27.87 3.11
C ASP A 548 4.21 -26.46 3.07
N LEU A 549 2.89 -26.32 3.19
CA LEU A 549 2.24 -25.00 3.21
C LEU A 549 2.81 -24.17 4.36
N ALA A 550 3.24 -24.83 5.44
CA ALA A 550 4.00 -24.24 6.52
C ALA A 550 5.41 -23.77 6.11
N GLU A 551 6.11 -24.44 5.20
CA GLU A 551 7.43 -24.02 4.69
C GLU A 551 7.33 -22.75 3.86
N ARG A 552 6.39 -22.71 2.90
CA ARG A 552 6.15 -21.49 2.09
C ARG A 552 5.71 -20.31 2.96
N PHE A 553 4.92 -20.58 4.00
CA PHE A 553 4.54 -19.57 4.98
C PHE A 553 5.75 -19.14 5.82
N ALA A 554 6.62 -20.07 6.22
CA ALA A 554 7.85 -19.77 6.95
C ALA A 554 8.79 -18.87 6.14
N ASP A 555 9.00 -19.16 4.86
CA ASP A 555 9.81 -18.33 3.96
C ASP A 555 9.25 -16.89 3.85
N LEU A 556 7.93 -16.76 3.72
CA LEU A 556 7.26 -15.45 3.72
C LEU A 556 7.50 -14.70 5.04
N MET A 557 7.40 -15.39 6.18
CA MET A 557 7.55 -14.80 7.51
C MET A 557 9.01 -14.48 7.85
N ASP A 558 9.96 -15.24 7.33
CA ASP A 558 11.40 -15.00 7.50
C ASP A 558 11.87 -13.76 6.73
N GLY A 559 11.19 -13.40 5.64
CA GLY A 559 11.41 -12.14 4.90
C GLY A 559 11.01 -10.86 5.65
N PHE A 560 10.30 -10.94 6.79
CA PHE A 560 9.92 -9.76 7.57
C PHE A 560 11.08 -9.23 8.41
N ILE A 561 11.76 -8.20 7.91
CA ILE A 561 12.83 -7.51 8.65
C ILE A 561 12.22 -6.54 9.68
N PRO A 562 12.68 -6.54 10.95
CA PRO A 562 12.21 -5.59 11.95
C PRO A 562 12.53 -4.13 11.57
N SER A 563 11.50 -3.27 11.53
CA SER A 563 11.59 -1.81 11.39
C SER A 563 11.43 -1.08 12.73
N THR A 564 11.58 0.25 12.75
CA THR A 564 11.51 1.07 13.98
C THR A 564 10.12 1.24 14.59
N ASP A 565 9.05 0.83 13.90
CA ASP A 565 7.67 0.94 14.37
C ASP A 565 7.02 -0.44 14.47
N GLY A 566 6.79 -0.89 15.71
CA GLY A 566 6.23 -2.21 16.00
C GLY A 566 4.79 -2.37 15.52
N ASP A 567 3.97 -1.33 15.58
CA ASP A 567 2.56 -1.43 15.20
C ASP A 567 2.40 -1.45 13.67
N GLU A 568 3.24 -0.72 12.95
CA GLU A 568 3.29 -0.80 11.48
C GLU A 568 3.66 -2.21 10.99
N LEU A 569 4.66 -2.83 11.61
CA LEU A 569 5.08 -4.21 11.28
C LEU A 569 3.98 -5.23 11.53
N LEU A 570 3.24 -5.09 12.64
CA LEU A 570 2.11 -5.97 12.93
C LEU A 570 1.01 -5.82 11.87
N ASN A 571 0.72 -4.60 11.40
CA ASN A 571 -0.24 -4.39 10.31
C ASN A 571 0.23 -5.01 8.98
N ARG A 572 1.51 -4.86 8.63
CA ARG A 572 2.08 -5.50 7.43
C ARG A 572 2.05 -7.03 7.53
N LEU A 573 2.32 -7.58 8.71
CA LEU A 573 2.25 -9.01 8.98
C LEU A 573 0.83 -9.53 8.79
N VAL A 574 -0.17 -8.87 9.39
CA VAL A 574 -1.58 -9.25 9.22
C VAL A 574 -1.97 -9.17 7.75
N ALA A 575 -1.61 -8.10 7.04
CA ALA A 575 -1.91 -7.93 5.61
C ALA A 575 -1.27 -9.02 4.73
N ALA A 576 0.00 -9.36 4.96
CA ALA A 576 0.67 -10.41 4.20
C ALA A 576 0.14 -11.79 4.53
N THR A 577 -0.25 -12.03 5.78
CA THR A 577 -0.88 -13.29 6.19
C THR A 577 -2.27 -13.42 5.57
N SER A 578 -3.08 -12.35 5.58
CA SER A 578 -4.35 -12.31 4.87
C SER A 578 -4.18 -12.58 3.37
N ARG A 579 -3.18 -11.97 2.72
CA ARG A 579 -2.85 -12.24 1.32
C ARG A 579 -2.48 -13.70 1.07
N PHE A 580 -1.63 -14.27 1.92
CA PHE A 580 -1.18 -15.67 1.78
C PHE A 580 -2.34 -16.66 1.88
N PHE A 581 -3.27 -16.41 2.79
CA PHE A 581 -4.45 -17.27 2.98
C PHE A 581 -5.65 -16.88 2.09
N GLY A 582 -5.51 -15.86 1.23
CA GLY A 582 -6.62 -15.34 0.43
C GLY A 582 -7.77 -14.75 1.28
N ALA A 583 -7.51 -14.40 2.54
CA ALA A 583 -8.51 -13.87 3.45
C ALA A 583 -8.90 -12.44 3.05
N GLU A 584 -10.21 -12.19 2.99
CA GLU A 584 -10.79 -10.87 2.68
C GLU A 584 -10.57 -9.90 3.84
N ARG A 585 -10.64 -10.43 5.07
CA ARG A 585 -10.46 -9.68 6.32
C ARG A 585 -9.48 -10.39 7.24
N GLY A 586 -8.71 -9.61 7.98
CA GLY A 586 -7.73 -10.10 8.94
C GLY A 586 -7.60 -9.20 10.16
N GLY A 587 -7.37 -9.79 11.32
CA GLY A 587 -7.20 -9.05 12.57
C GLY A 587 -6.29 -9.75 13.56
N LEU A 588 -5.36 -9.01 14.16
CA LEU A 588 -4.60 -9.47 15.32
C LEU A 588 -5.29 -8.96 16.58
N PHE A 589 -5.98 -9.86 17.27
CA PHE A 589 -6.63 -9.59 18.55
C PHE A 589 -5.66 -9.85 19.69
N TRP A 590 -5.46 -8.87 20.54
CA TRP A 590 -4.48 -8.89 21.62
C TRP A 590 -5.14 -8.84 22.99
N HIS A 591 -4.62 -9.61 23.94
CA HIS A 591 -5.13 -9.62 25.31
C HIS A 591 -4.11 -8.96 26.25
N PRO A 592 -4.43 -7.79 26.85
CA PRO A 592 -3.49 -7.03 27.66
C PRO A 592 -3.17 -7.65 29.05
N GLY A 593 -3.95 -8.63 29.52
CA GLY A 593 -3.71 -9.38 30.76
C GLY A 593 -3.69 -10.90 30.55
N GLY A 594 -3.22 -11.65 31.56
CA GLY A 594 -3.26 -13.12 31.60
C GLY A 594 -4.67 -13.69 31.42
N ARG A 595 -4.81 -15.03 31.41
CA ARG A 595 -5.98 -15.80 30.90
C ARG A 595 -7.40 -15.35 31.33
N ASP A 596 -7.58 -14.44 32.29
CA ASP A 596 -8.89 -14.17 32.93
C ASP A 596 -9.41 -12.72 33.04
N THR A 597 -8.79 -11.65 32.53
CA THR A 597 -9.24 -10.28 32.96
C THR A 597 -9.41 -9.16 31.92
N GLY A 598 -9.63 -9.42 30.62
CA GLY A 598 -9.84 -8.34 29.64
C GLY A 598 -10.71 -8.70 28.43
N ARG A 599 -11.26 -7.70 27.73
CA ARG A 599 -11.75 -7.91 26.35
C ARG A 599 -10.56 -7.85 25.40
N PRO A 600 -10.48 -8.71 24.38
CA PRO A 600 -9.42 -8.63 23.38
C PRO A 600 -9.51 -7.31 22.61
N VAL A 601 -8.37 -6.68 22.36
CA VAL A 601 -8.24 -5.40 21.63
C VAL A 601 -7.67 -5.70 20.25
N LEU A 602 -8.25 -5.11 19.20
CA LEU A 602 -7.66 -5.19 17.85
C LEU A 602 -6.37 -4.37 17.83
N LYS A 603 -5.23 -5.05 17.69
CA LYS A 603 -3.89 -4.46 17.71
C LYS A 603 -3.35 -4.17 16.31
N ALA A 604 -3.70 -5.00 15.33
CA ALA A 604 -3.40 -4.79 13.92
C ALA A 604 -4.51 -5.39 13.06
N ALA A 605 -4.68 -4.89 11.84
CA ALA A 605 -5.81 -5.28 11.01
C ALA A 605 -5.54 -5.15 9.51
N CYS A 606 -6.26 -5.94 8.72
CA CYS A 606 -6.39 -5.83 7.28
C CYS A 606 -7.88 -5.87 6.95
N ASN A 607 -8.44 -4.78 6.40
CA ASN A 607 -9.87 -4.65 6.08
C ASN A 607 -10.82 -4.91 7.27
N LEU A 608 -10.40 -4.56 8.50
CA LEU A 608 -11.18 -4.72 9.73
C LEU A 608 -10.95 -3.51 10.66
N GLU A 609 -12.02 -2.87 11.14
CA GLU A 609 -11.95 -1.71 12.03
C GLU A 609 -12.54 -1.98 13.42
N LYS A 610 -12.25 -1.08 14.38
CA LYS A 610 -12.81 -1.16 15.74
C LYS A 610 -14.34 -1.13 15.76
N ALA A 611 -14.96 -0.36 14.85
CA ALA A 611 -16.41 -0.26 14.73
C ALA A 611 -17.04 -1.59 14.27
N ASP A 612 -16.38 -2.33 13.38
CA ASP A 612 -16.85 -3.64 12.91
C ASP A 612 -16.92 -4.64 14.05
N ILE A 613 -15.93 -4.64 14.95
CA ILE A 613 -15.86 -5.54 16.10
C ILE A 613 -16.99 -5.29 17.10
N SER A 614 -17.47 -4.05 17.20
CA SER A 614 -18.62 -3.70 18.03
C SER A 614 -19.97 -4.01 17.40
N SER A 615 -20.01 -4.39 16.11
CA SER A 615 -21.25 -4.71 15.41
C SER A 615 -21.86 -6.03 15.87
N GLU A 616 -23.18 -6.14 15.77
CA GLU A 616 -23.91 -7.38 16.07
C GLU A 616 -23.51 -8.53 15.14
N LEU A 617 -23.22 -8.20 13.88
CA LEU A 617 -22.78 -9.14 12.84
C LEU A 617 -21.42 -9.80 13.14
N PHE A 618 -20.56 -9.17 13.96
CA PHE A 618 -19.24 -9.72 14.30
C PHE A 618 -19.23 -10.53 15.60
N ARG A 619 -20.35 -10.66 16.32
CA ARG A 619 -20.39 -11.33 17.63
C ARG A 619 -19.96 -12.79 17.58
N GLU A 620 -20.38 -13.54 16.55
CA GLU A 620 -20.00 -14.95 16.41
C GLU A 620 -18.50 -15.10 16.10
N SER A 621 -17.97 -14.30 15.18
CA SER A 621 -16.53 -14.23 14.90
C SER A 621 -15.72 -13.91 16.15
N LEU A 622 -16.19 -12.96 16.98
CA LEU A 622 -15.54 -12.63 18.24
C LEU A 622 -15.58 -13.78 19.26
N ARG A 623 -16.66 -14.59 19.30
CA ARG A 623 -16.71 -15.81 20.13
C ARG A 623 -15.67 -16.84 19.69
N LEU A 624 -15.43 -16.99 18.38
CA LEU A 624 -14.41 -17.89 17.84
C LEU A 624 -13.00 -17.42 18.21
N VAL A 625 -12.74 -16.11 18.15
CA VAL A 625 -11.50 -15.49 18.63
C VAL A 625 -11.28 -15.80 20.11
N LEU A 626 -12.30 -15.58 20.95
CA LEU A 626 -12.22 -15.86 22.40
C LEU A 626 -12.02 -17.35 22.71
N ARG A 627 -12.68 -18.25 21.96
CA ARG A 627 -12.50 -19.70 22.10
C ARG A 627 -11.06 -20.11 21.77
N THR A 628 -10.51 -19.58 20.69
CA THR A 628 -9.13 -19.84 20.25
C THR A 628 -8.13 -19.33 21.29
N PHE A 629 -8.37 -18.13 21.84
CA PHE A 629 -7.53 -17.55 22.89
C PHE A 629 -7.49 -18.43 24.15
N ARG A 630 -8.65 -18.90 24.63
CA ARG A 630 -8.78 -19.73 25.84
C ARG A 630 -8.15 -21.11 25.66
N ASN A 631 -8.39 -21.74 24.52
CA ASN A 631 -7.96 -23.12 24.28
C ASN A 631 -6.49 -23.20 23.82
N GLY A 632 -5.95 -22.14 23.20
CA GLY A 632 -4.57 -22.12 22.69
C GLY A 632 -4.33 -23.04 21.50
N GLU A 633 -5.39 -23.47 20.81
CA GLU A 633 -5.32 -24.33 19.64
C GLU A 633 -5.89 -23.63 18.41
N PRO A 634 -5.32 -23.84 17.20
CA PRO A 634 -5.86 -23.28 15.98
C PRO A 634 -7.25 -23.83 15.68
N LEU A 635 -8.13 -22.95 15.20
CA LEU A 635 -9.50 -23.26 14.84
C LEU A 635 -9.72 -22.90 13.38
N ILE A 636 -10.19 -23.86 12.60
CA ILE A 636 -10.53 -23.71 11.19
C ILE A 636 -12.00 -24.10 11.08
N LEU A 637 -12.83 -23.17 10.65
CA LEU A 637 -14.23 -23.43 10.35
C LEU A 637 -14.45 -23.16 8.88
N LYS A 638 -14.84 -24.19 8.14
CA LYS A 638 -15.47 -24.08 6.83
C LYS A 638 -16.98 -24.17 7.10
N GLY A 639 -17.82 -23.28 6.56
CA GLY A 639 -19.27 -23.42 6.77
C GLY A 639 -19.87 -22.60 7.90
N ALA A 640 -19.21 -21.57 8.44
CA ALA A 640 -19.75 -20.80 9.56
C ALA A 640 -20.90 -19.89 9.10
N PRO A 641 -22.11 -19.94 9.71
CA PRO A 641 -23.22 -19.08 9.32
C PRO A 641 -22.92 -17.62 9.68
N ALA A 642 -22.91 -16.73 8.68
CA ALA A 642 -22.67 -15.29 8.81
C ALA A 642 -23.95 -14.45 8.94
N GLY A 643 -25.10 -15.11 9.07
CA GLY A 643 -26.41 -14.51 8.83
C GLY A 643 -27.01 -15.04 7.53
N HIS A 644 -28.05 -14.38 7.02
CA HIS A 644 -28.66 -14.70 5.73
C HIS A 644 -28.19 -13.71 4.67
N ASP A 645 -27.87 -14.20 3.48
CA ASP A 645 -27.85 -13.40 2.26
C ASP A 645 -29.25 -12.87 1.94
N LEU A 646 -29.33 -11.93 1.00
CA LEU A 646 -30.52 -11.12 0.74
C LEU A 646 -31.74 -11.92 0.24
N ASP A 647 -31.55 -13.18 -0.18
CA ASP A 647 -32.62 -14.14 -0.54
C ASP A 647 -33.11 -15.00 0.65
N GLY A 648 -32.54 -14.83 1.84
CA GLY A 648 -32.83 -15.65 3.01
C GLY A 648 -31.98 -16.91 3.13
N GLU A 649 -30.99 -17.12 2.26
CA GLU A 649 -30.05 -18.25 2.37
C GLU A 649 -28.90 -17.96 3.34
N PRO A 650 -28.44 -18.91 4.16
CA PRO A 650 -27.38 -18.65 5.14
C PRO A 650 -26.04 -18.36 4.43
N ARG A 651 -25.50 -17.14 4.62
CA ARG A 651 -24.17 -16.75 4.13
C ARG A 651 -23.12 -17.61 4.84
N VAL A 652 -22.22 -18.25 4.09
CA VAL A 652 -21.22 -19.16 4.63
C VAL A 652 -19.84 -18.49 4.67
N LEU A 653 -19.23 -18.44 5.85
CA LEU A 653 -17.85 -17.98 6.05
C LEU A 653 -16.91 -19.16 6.24
N SER A 654 -15.70 -19.00 5.70
CA SER A 654 -14.53 -19.74 6.14
C SER A 654 -13.71 -18.86 7.08
N ILE A 655 -13.46 -19.35 8.30
CA ILE A 655 -12.76 -18.61 9.36
C ILE A 655 -11.55 -19.43 9.82
N ILE A 656 -10.40 -18.78 9.88
CA ILE A 656 -9.18 -19.32 10.47
C ILE A 656 -8.79 -18.45 11.66
N CYS A 657 -8.69 -19.06 12.83
CA CYS A 657 -8.19 -18.44 14.05
C CYS A 657 -6.90 -19.16 14.48
N LEU A 658 -5.78 -18.45 14.49
CA LEU A 658 -4.48 -18.98 14.90
C LEU A 658 -4.06 -18.36 16.25
N PRO A 659 -3.75 -19.16 17.28
CA PRO A 659 -3.30 -18.65 18.56
C PRO A 659 -1.89 -18.04 18.43
N VAL A 660 -1.68 -16.89 19.07
CA VAL A 660 -0.38 -16.24 19.19
C VAL A 660 0.17 -16.50 20.57
N VAL A 661 1.17 -17.39 20.65
CA VAL A 661 1.76 -17.88 21.90
C VAL A 661 3.13 -17.26 22.12
N ILE A 662 3.28 -16.51 23.21
CA ILE A 662 4.54 -15.86 23.58
C ILE A 662 4.96 -16.37 24.95
N ARG A 663 6.20 -16.86 25.05
CA ARG A 663 6.76 -17.44 26.30
C ARG A 663 5.87 -18.53 26.92
N GLY A 664 5.18 -19.31 26.09
CA GLY A 664 4.31 -20.41 26.54
C GLY A 664 2.88 -19.99 26.91
N GLU A 665 2.54 -18.70 26.82
CA GLU A 665 1.19 -18.19 27.09
C GLU A 665 0.53 -17.65 25.82
N THR A 666 -0.73 -17.99 25.58
CA THR A 666 -1.52 -17.36 24.51
C THR A 666 -1.75 -15.89 24.87
N ARG A 667 -1.18 -14.97 24.08
CA ARG A 667 -1.27 -13.51 24.26
C ARG A 667 -2.19 -12.84 23.25
N GLY A 668 -2.51 -13.51 22.15
CA GLY A 668 -3.42 -13.01 21.14
C GLY A 668 -3.92 -14.10 20.21
N VAL A 669 -4.72 -13.69 19.24
CA VAL A 669 -5.26 -14.55 18.17
C VAL A 669 -5.19 -13.79 16.86
N LEU A 670 -4.61 -14.41 15.85
CA LEU A 670 -4.72 -13.96 14.47
C LEU A 670 -6.00 -14.54 13.87
N TYR A 671 -6.92 -13.65 13.48
CA TYR A 671 -8.20 -13.94 12.86
C TYR A 671 -8.11 -13.67 11.35
N LEU A 672 -8.63 -14.59 10.55
CA LEU A 672 -8.73 -14.49 9.10
C LEU A 672 -10.13 -14.96 8.67
N GLU A 673 -10.74 -14.23 7.75
CA GLU A 673 -12.12 -14.47 7.28
C GLU A 673 -12.18 -14.42 5.76
N HIS A 674 -12.95 -15.33 5.16
CA HIS A 674 -13.23 -15.41 3.73
C HIS A 674 -14.71 -15.75 3.50
N SER A 675 -15.38 -15.02 2.61
CA SER A 675 -16.77 -15.29 2.19
C SER A 675 -16.76 -16.35 1.07
N CYS A 676 -17.20 -17.58 1.36
CA CYS A 676 -17.24 -18.66 0.36
C CYS A 676 -18.67 -19.16 0.19
N ALA A 677 -19.23 -19.00 -1.00
CA ALA A 677 -20.32 -19.83 -1.50
C ALA A 677 -19.74 -20.75 -2.58
N ASP A 678 -19.93 -22.05 -2.38
CA ASP A 678 -19.67 -23.19 -3.26
C ASP A 678 -18.22 -23.63 -3.57
N ASP A 679 -18.01 -24.91 -3.23
CA ASP A 679 -16.90 -25.80 -3.50
C ASP A 679 -16.81 -26.08 -5.01
N GLU A 680 -15.66 -25.81 -5.62
CA GLU A 680 -15.00 -26.62 -6.67
C GLU A 680 -13.74 -25.88 -7.19
N GLY A 681 -12.66 -25.82 -6.39
CA GLY A 681 -11.33 -25.47 -6.95
C GLY A 681 -10.33 -24.68 -6.08
N GLY A 682 -10.75 -24.05 -4.99
CA GLY A 682 -9.91 -23.12 -4.20
C GLY A 682 -9.06 -23.76 -3.09
N ASN A 683 -7.84 -24.16 -3.43
CA ASN A 683 -6.72 -24.54 -2.54
C ASN A 683 -6.66 -23.83 -1.15
N LEU A 684 -7.07 -24.52 -0.08
CA LEU A 684 -6.44 -24.45 1.26
C LEU A 684 -7.01 -25.55 2.17
N ASP A 685 -6.65 -26.80 1.86
CA ASP A 685 -6.89 -27.91 2.78
C ASP A 685 -5.83 -27.85 3.88
N LEU A 686 -6.02 -26.90 4.80
CA LEU A 686 -5.15 -26.66 5.92
C LEU A 686 -5.47 -27.69 7.01
N ASP A 687 -4.66 -28.73 7.12
CA ASP A 687 -4.79 -29.69 8.21
C ASP A 687 -4.36 -29.07 9.57
N ARG A 688 -4.71 -29.76 10.66
CA ARG A 688 -4.45 -29.27 12.01
C ARG A 688 -2.94 -29.12 12.30
N ASP A 689 -2.10 -29.98 11.73
CA ASP A 689 -0.65 -29.95 11.97
C ASP A 689 0.00 -28.75 11.25
N SER A 690 -0.38 -28.50 10.00
CA SER A 690 0.02 -27.34 9.20
C SER A 690 -0.42 -26.05 9.88
N ALA A 691 -1.66 -25.99 10.36
CA ALA A 691 -2.17 -24.84 11.10
C ALA A 691 -1.40 -24.58 12.41
N LEU A 692 -0.99 -25.64 13.13
CA LEU A 692 -0.14 -25.53 14.31
C LEU A 692 1.26 -25.01 13.97
N ARG A 693 1.87 -25.49 12.89
CA ARG A 693 3.19 -25.01 12.43
C ARG A 693 3.14 -23.53 12.05
N ILE A 694 2.11 -23.12 11.32
CA ILE A 694 1.89 -21.72 10.92
C ILE A 694 1.61 -20.86 12.16
N ALA A 695 0.76 -21.30 13.09
CA ALA A 695 0.52 -20.59 14.34
C ALA A 695 1.81 -20.38 15.15
N ARG A 696 2.71 -21.38 15.20
CA ARG A 696 4.04 -21.25 15.83
C ARG A 696 4.91 -20.24 15.09
N GLN A 697 4.92 -20.24 13.77
CA GLN A 697 5.72 -19.31 12.97
C GLN A 697 5.22 -17.86 13.10
N VAL A 698 3.90 -17.65 13.06
CA VAL A 698 3.26 -16.35 13.35
C VAL A 698 3.64 -15.89 14.76
N SER A 699 3.52 -16.79 15.75
CA SER A 699 3.87 -16.50 17.14
C SER A 699 5.32 -16.07 17.30
N PHE A 700 6.25 -16.80 16.68
CA PHE A 700 7.68 -16.49 16.70
C PHE A 700 7.97 -15.13 16.07
N SER A 701 7.34 -14.82 14.93
CA SER A 701 7.54 -13.57 14.20
C SER A 701 6.99 -12.37 14.97
N ILE A 702 5.79 -12.49 15.56
CA ILE A 702 5.19 -11.45 16.40
C ILE A 702 6.04 -11.23 17.66
N ASP A 703 6.52 -12.29 18.31
CA ASP A 703 7.43 -12.18 19.45
C ASP A 703 8.73 -11.47 19.06
N ARG A 704 9.32 -11.79 17.90
CA ARG A 704 10.50 -11.11 17.35
C ARG A 704 10.25 -9.61 17.15
N ILE A 705 9.12 -9.24 16.54
CA ILE A 705 8.72 -7.84 16.32
C ILE A 705 8.55 -7.11 17.65
N LEU A 706 7.82 -7.70 18.61
CA LEU A 706 7.55 -7.06 19.90
C LEU A 706 8.82 -6.92 20.76
N ARG A 707 9.72 -7.90 20.75
CA ARG A 707 11.02 -7.80 21.42
C ARG A 707 11.88 -6.71 20.80
N TYR A 708 11.91 -6.63 19.47
CA TYR A 708 12.68 -5.61 18.77
C TYR A 708 12.14 -4.20 19.05
N ALA A 709 10.82 -4.01 18.99
CA ALA A 709 10.17 -2.76 19.36
C ALA A 709 10.47 -2.37 20.82
N GLY A 710 10.37 -3.32 21.75
CA GLY A 710 10.72 -3.10 23.16
C GLY A 710 12.20 -2.78 23.40
N MET A 711 13.11 -3.37 22.61
CA MET A 711 14.53 -3.03 22.64
C MET A 711 14.79 -1.61 22.14
N ILE A 712 14.11 -1.17 21.07
CA ILE A 712 14.22 0.19 20.54
C ILE A 712 13.63 1.20 21.52
N GLU A 713 12.51 0.90 22.17
CA GLU A 713 11.94 1.77 23.22
C GLU A 713 12.87 1.85 24.44
N ALA A 714 13.50 0.75 24.85
CA ALA A 714 14.50 0.73 25.90
C ALA A 714 15.77 1.52 25.51
N ASP A 715 16.22 1.44 24.26
CA ASP A 715 17.35 2.23 23.75
C ASP A 715 17.01 3.71 23.61
N ARG A 716 15.79 4.08 23.19
CA ARG A 716 15.30 5.47 23.22
C ARG A 716 15.25 6.01 24.66
N SER A 717 14.82 5.18 25.61
CA SER A 717 14.80 5.52 27.03
C SER A 717 16.21 5.72 27.61
N ARG A 718 17.21 4.97 27.11
CA ARG A 718 18.64 5.12 27.45
C ARG A 718 19.29 6.35 26.80
N VAL A 719 18.91 6.69 25.57
CA VAL A 719 19.39 7.90 24.87
C VAL A 719 18.83 9.18 25.50
N VAL A 720 17.62 9.14 26.07
CA VAL A 720 17.02 10.28 26.79
C VAL A 720 17.53 10.43 28.23
N SER A 721 18.17 9.40 28.81
CA SER A 721 18.65 9.40 30.21
C SER A 721 20.18 9.44 30.38
N ALA A 722 20.94 9.76 29.34
CA ALA A 722 22.39 9.96 29.45
C ALA A 722 22.77 11.28 30.15
N ARG A 723 22.59 11.32 31.48
CA ARG A 723 23.56 11.98 32.38
C ARG A 723 24.55 10.89 32.83
N PRO A 724 25.82 11.24 33.07
CA PRO A 724 26.79 10.26 33.55
C PRO A 724 26.44 9.92 35.00
N SER A 725 25.77 8.79 35.21
CA SER A 725 25.77 8.12 36.50
C SER A 725 26.94 7.15 36.50
N GLU A 726 27.97 7.53 37.25
CA GLU A 726 28.93 6.61 37.86
C GLU A 726 28.15 5.54 38.60
N ASP A 727 28.13 4.32 38.06
CA ASP A 727 28.13 3.10 38.85
C ASP A 727 28.51 1.94 37.91
N GLY A 728 29.62 1.29 38.27
CA GLY A 728 30.24 0.27 37.45
C GLY A 728 29.43 -1.01 37.44
N ASP A 729 29.21 -1.54 36.23
CA ASP A 729 29.24 -2.98 36.02
C ASP A 729 29.74 -3.31 34.60
N VAL A 730 30.73 -4.20 34.59
CA VAL A 730 31.68 -4.59 33.54
C VAL A 730 31.06 -4.78 32.13
N ALA A 731 31.15 -3.73 31.32
CA ALA A 731 31.09 -3.76 29.86
C ALA A 731 32.33 -3.04 29.30
N SER A 732 33.43 -3.75 29.08
CA SER A 732 34.59 -3.18 28.37
C SER A 732 34.77 -3.88 27.03
N GLY A 733 34.59 -3.15 25.93
CA GLY A 733 34.96 -3.53 24.56
C GLY A 733 36.48 -3.66 24.33
N ALA A 734 37.20 -4.20 25.32
CA ALA A 734 38.64 -4.40 25.26
C ALA A 734 38.98 -5.56 24.31
N ILE A 735 39.88 -5.32 23.36
CA ILE A 735 40.39 -6.36 22.47
C ILE A 735 41.31 -7.30 23.27
N ILE A 736 40.96 -8.58 23.30
CA ILE A 736 41.78 -9.64 23.89
C ILE A 736 42.68 -10.21 22.79
N GLY A 737 43.99 -10.07 22.97
CA GLY A 737 44.99 -10.61 22.06
C GLY A 737 46.40 -10.40 22.61
N SER A 738 46.98 -11.46 23.17
CA SER A 738 48.35 -11.47 23.69
C SER A 738 49.37 -11.97 22.66
N SER A 739 48.90 -12.51 21.54
CA SER A 739 49.76 -12.99 20.46
C SER A 739 50.62 -11.87 19.85
N PRO A 740 51.88 -12.16 19.46
CA PRO A 740 52.77 -11.16 18.86
C PRO A 740 52.17 -10.46 17.63
N VAL A 741 51.42 -11.20 16.81
CA VAL A 741 50.77 -10.68 15.60
C VAL A 741 49.68 -9.66 15.96
N MET A 742 48.86 -9.94 16.98
CA MET A 742 47.86 -8.99 17.46
C MET A 742 48.48 -7.77 18.14
N GLN A 743 49.57 -7.94 18.90
CA GLN A 743 50.26 -6.81 19.55
C GLN A 743 50.83 -5.82 18.54
N ILE A 744 51.44 -6.31 17.46
CA ILE A 744 51.93 -5.46 16.35
C ILE A 744 50.76 -4.70 15.69
N LEU A 745 49.66 -5.39 15.40
CA LEU A 745 48.48 -4.79 14.80
C LEU A 745 47.85 -3.71 15.70
N LEU A 746 47.75 -3.98 17.00
CA LEU A 746 47.21 -3.02 17.97
C LEU A 746 48.11 -1.79 18.12
N ALA A 747 49.43 -1.96 18.14
CA ALA A 747 50.37 -0.84 18.18
C ALA A 747 50.25 0.05 16.92
N LEU A 748 50.13 -0.58 15.74
CA LEU A 748 49.92 0.14 14.49
C LEU A 748 48.56 0.87 14.47
N ALA A 749 47.49 0.21 14.93
CA ALA A 749 46.17 0.83 15.04
C ALA A 749 46.18 2.04 16.00
N ASP A 750 46.91 1.94 17.11
CA ASP A 750 47.07 3.03 18.08
C ASP A 750 47.84 4.21 17.49
N GLN A 751 48.90 3.96 16.71
CA GLN A 751 49.66 5.00 16.02
C GLN A 751 48.78 5.72 14.97
N VAL A 752 47.99 4.97 14.21
CA VAL A 752 47.10 5.50 13.17
C VAL A 752 45.90 6.25 13.75
N ALA A 753 45.47 5.90 14.96
CA ALA A 753 44.38 6.56 15.67
C ALA A 753 44.63 8.07 15.87
N LEU A 754 45.89 8.50 16.01
CA LEU A 754 46.28 9.90 16.19
C LEU A 754 46.17 10.75 14.91
N SER A 755 45.84 10.14 13.76
CA SER A 755 45.68 10.82 12.47
C SER A 755 44.23 10.79 11.99
N ASP A 756 43.85 11.76 11.15
CA ASP A 756 42.56 11.79 10.45
C ASP A 756 42.55 10.96 9.13
N ALA A 757 43.60 10.16 8.89
CA ALA A 757 43.69 9.33 7.70
C ALA A 757 42.57 8.27 7.64
N THR A 758 42.13 7.96 6.42
CA THR A 758 41.21 6.86 6.14
C THR A 758 41.91 5.53 6.42
N VAL A 759 41.22 4.64 7.14
CA VAL A 759 41.76 3.31 7.47
C VAL A 759 40.94 2.24 6.77
N LEU A 760 41.60 1.31 6.09
CA LEU A 760 40.98 0.13 5.49
C LEU A 760 41.35 -1.13 6.28
N ILE A 761 40.38 -1.76 6.92
CA ILE A 761 40.55 -2.97 7.72
C ILE A 761 40.17 -4.19 6.88
N THR A 762 41.12 -5.09 6.61
CA THR A 762 40.86 -6.34 5.88
C THR A 762 40.92 -7.54 6.82
N GLY A 763 40.15 -8.57 6.53
CA GLY A 763 40.20 -9.82 7.27
C GLY A 763 38.92 -10.64 7.16
N GLU A 764 39.03 -11.94 7.43
CA GLU A 764 37.91 -12.87 7.36
C GLU A 764 36.70 -12.46 8.21
N THR A 765 35.53 -13.01 7.91
CA THR A 765 34.34 -12.77 8.73
C THR A 765 34.55 -13.32 10.14
N GLY A 766 34.18 -12.54 11.17
CA GLY A 766 34.25 -12.97 12.57
C GLY A 766 35.60 -12.77 13.27
N VAL A 767 36.56 -12.09 12.65
CA VAL A 767 37.88 -11.79 13.26
C VAL A 767 37.90 -10.62 14.25
N GLY A 768 36.83 -9.81 14.31
CA GLY A 768 36.73 -8.65 15.20
C GLY A 768 37.11 -7.30 14.58
N LYS A 769 36.86 -7.10 13.27
CA LYS A 769 37.14 -5.84 12.55
C LYS A 769 36.48 -4.61 13.19
N GLU A 770 35.23 -4.75 13.67
CA GLU A 770 34.49 -3.68 14.36
C GLU A 770 35.16 -3.26 15.67
N LEU A 771 35.68 -4.21 16.46
CA LEU A 771 36.39 -3.89 17.72
C LEU A 771 37.67 -3.09 17.44
N LEU A 772 38.39 -3.44 16.37
CA LEU A 772 39.57 -2.69 15.95
C LEU A 772 39.21 -1.27 15.50
N ALA A 773 38.14 -1.10 14.72
CA ALA A 773 37.63 0.22 14.33
C ALA A 773 37.24 1.08 15.53
N ARG A 774 36.55 0.49 16.52
CA ARG A 774 36.17 1.16 17.76
C ARG A 774 37.39 1.60 18.57
N ARG A 775 38.41 0.75 18.71
CA ARG A 775 39.67 1.11 19.37
C ARG A 775 40.36 2.30 18.68
N ILE A 776 40.41 2.29 17.35
CA ILE A 776 41.00 3.39 16.57
C ILE A 776 40.26 4.71 16.83
N HIS A 777 38.94 4.66 17.00
CA HIS A 777 38.14 5.83 17.37
C HIS A 777 38.41 6.29 18.81
N GLU A 778 38.36 5.38 19.78
CA GLU A 778 38.57 5.66 21.21
C GLU A 778 39.95 6.27 21.51
N LYS A 779 40.96 5.93 20.70
CA LYS A 779 42.33 6.45 20.81
C LYS A 779 42.62 7.64 19.89
N SER A 780 41.62 8.14 19.16
CA SER A 780 41.77 9.29 18.28
C SER A 780 41.50 10.62 18.96
N THR A 781 41.84 11.70 18.27
CA THR A 781 41.44 13.07 18.64
C THR A 781 39.92 13.27 18.60
N ARG A 782 39.16 12.36 17.96
CA ARG A 782 37.70 12.41 17.82
C ARG A 782 36.96 11.50 18.82
N LYS A 783 37.64 10.95 19.84
CA LYS A 783 37.07 10.00 20.81
C LYS A 783 35.81 10.49 21.56
N ASP A 784 35.67 11.81 21.73
CA ASP A 784 34.54 12.43 22.43
C ASP A 784 33.39 12.78 21.47
N ASN A 785 33.55 12.53 20.16
CA ASN A 785 32.55 12.76 19.11
C ASN A 785 31.87 11.44 18.68
N PRO A 786 30.77 11.50 17.89
CA PRO A 786 30.03 10.29 17.52
C PRO A 786 30.86 9.24 16.77
N PHE A 787 30.73 7.97 17.17
CA PHE A 787 31.16 6.81 16.39
C PHE A 787 29.95 6.20 15.66
N VAL A 788 29.77 6.55 14.39
CA VAL A 788 28.62 6.13 13.60
C VAL A 788 28.97 4.90 12.78
N THR A 789 28.25 3.81 12.98
CA THR A 789 28.49 2.53 12.30
C THR A 789 27.42 2.23 11.25
N VAL A 790 27.82 1.63 10.13
CA VAL A 790 26.92 1.11 9.10
C VAL A 790 27.48 -0.19 8.54
N ASN A 791 26.65 -1.22 8.43
CA ASN A 791 27.02 -2.51 7.82
C ASN A 791 26.23 -2.70 6.53
N LEU A 792 26.93 -2.70 5.40
CA LEU A 792 26.30 -2.71 4.09
C LEU A 792 25.72 -4.07 3.71
N ALA A 793 26.28 -5.18 4.20
CA ALA A 793 25.77 -6.52 3.95
C ALA A 793 24.35 -6.75 4.52
N SER A 794 23.89 -5.87 5.42
CA SER A 794 22.55 -5.93 6.03
C SER A 794 21.52 -4.99 5.37
N ILE A 795 21.95 -4.18 4.40
CA ILE A 795 21.12 -3.15 3.76
C ILE A 795 20.89 -3.55 2.30
N PRO A 796 19.63 -3.61 1.81
CA PRO A 796 19.37 -3.85 0.40
C PRO A 796 20.08 -2.81 -0.49
N ASP A 797 20.62 -3.24 -1.63
CA ASP A 797 21.37 -2.38 -2.56
C ASP A 797 20.64 -1.06 -2.89
N THR A 798 19.31 -1.12 -3.05
CA THR A 798 18.45 0.03 -3.35
C THR A 798 18.37 1.07 -2.23
N LEU A 799 18.69 0.70 -0.99
CA LEU A 799 18.62 1.56 0.19
C LEU A 799 20.00 2.00 0.70
N VAL A 800 21.11 1.46 0.17
CA VAL A 800 22.47 1.83 0.59
C VAL A 800 22.72 3.33 0.45
N GLU A 801 22.27 3.95 -0.64
CA GLU A 801 22.41 5.40 -0.84
C GLU A 801 21.61 6.21 0.19
N SER A 802 20.39 5.76 0.48
CA SER A 802 19.49 6.39 1.44
C SER A 802 20.04 6.32 2.86
N GLU A 803 20.64 5.19 3.26
CA GLU A 803 21.27 5.07 4.58
C GLU A 803 22.55 5.90 4.69
N LEU A 804 23.43 5.89 3.68
CA LEU A 804 24.70 6.62 3.72
C LEU A 804 24.51 8.14 3.64
N PHE A 805 23.74 8.61 2.65
CA PHE A 805 23.59 10.03 2.30
C PHE A 805 22.30 10.64 2.85
N GLY A 806 21.37 9.84 3.38
CA GLY A 806 20.06 10.33 3.79
C GLY A 806 19.16 10.58 2.59
N HIS A 807 17.90 10.87 2.86
CA HIS A 807 16.93 11.20 1.83
C HIS A 807 16.03 12.36 2.24
N GLU A 808 15.60 13.11 1.24
CA GLU A 808 14.49 14.05 1.40
C GLU A 808 13.15 13.31 1.35
N LYS A 809 12.10 13.94 1.90
CA LYS A 809 10.74 13.40 1.82
C LYS A 809 10.36 13.21 0.34
N GLY A 810 9.91 12.02 -0.03
CA GLY A 810 9.51 11.69 -1.40
C GLY A 810 10.65 11.29 -2.35
N ALA A 811 11.87 11.07 -1.86
CA ALA A 811 13.00 10.68 -2.71
C ALA A 811 12.85 9.30 -3.40
N PHE A 812 12.07 8.38 -2.81
CA PHE A 812 11.72 7.07 -3.36
C PHE A 812 10.45 6.54 -2.66
N THR A 813 9.87 5.43 -3.15
CA THR A 813 8.69 4.79 -2.56
C THR A 813 8.97 4.32 -1.12
N GLY A 814 8.29 4.93 -0.13
CA GLY A 814 8.51 4.70 1.30
C GLY A 814 9.39 5.74 2.02
N ALA A 815 9.87 6.78 1.31
CA ALA A 815 10.56 7.93 1.90
C ALA A 815 9.56 8.95 2.51
N ASP A 816 8.72 8.51 3.45
CA ASP A 816 7.59 9.28 3.98
C ASP A 816 8.02 10.50 4.83
N ARG A 817 9.28 10.54 5.25
CA ARG A 817 9.90 11.63 6.00
C ARG A 817 11.32 11.85 5.55
N GLN A 818 11.82 13.08 5.71
CA GLN A 818 13.24 13.36 5.59
C GLN A 818 14.02 12.53 6.63
N LYS A 819 15.12 11.90 6.20
CA LYS A 819 15.99 11.11 7.07
C LYS A 819 17.45 11.56 6.87
N PRO A 820 18.15 12.01 7.92
CA PRO A 820 19.58 12.30 7.84
C PRO A 820 20.38 11.02 7.58
N GLY A 821 21.39 11.11 6.73
CA GLY A 821 22.27 9.99 6.39
C GLY A 821 23.32 9.71 7.47
N LYS A 822 23.93 8.53 7.43
CA LYS A 822 25.03 8.16 8.35
C LYS A 822 26.22 9.11 8.25
N ILE A 823 26.51 9.65 7.06
CA ILE A 823 27.58 10.64 6.87
C ILE A 823 27.25 11.96 7.59
N GLU A 824 25.98 12.37 7.59
CA GLU A 824 25.51 13.56 8.30
C GLU A 824 25.64 13.38 9.82
N LEU A 825 25.20 12.23 10.32
CA LEU A 825 25.29 11.87 11.74
C LEU A 825 26.73 11.74 12.24
N ALA A 826 27.67 11.44 11.34
CA ALA A 826 29.09 11.30 11.65
C ALA A 826 29.85 12.64 11.65
N HIS A 827 29.16 13.77 11.51
CA HIS A 827 29.80 15.09 11.51
C HIS A 827 30.63 15.31 12.78
N ARG A 828 31.89 15.72 12.60
CA ARG A 828 32.99 15.84 13.60
C ARG A 828 33.40 14.53 14.27
N GLY A 829 32.72 13.44 13.96
CA GLY A 829 32.96 12.10 14.48
C GLY A 829 33.71 11.21 13.51
N THR A 830 33.49 9.90 13.67
CA THR A 830 34.04 8.83 12.84
C THR A 830 32.92 8.01 12.23
N LEU A 831 32.96 7.83 10.92
CA LEU A 831 32.09 6.91 10.18
C LEU A 831 32.81 5.58 9.99
N PHE A 832 32.25 4.51 10.53
CA PHE A 832 32.71 3.14 10.29
C PHE A 832 31.78 2.42 9.31
N ILE A 833 32.30 2.03 8.15
CA ILE A 833 31.58 1.25 7.14
C ILE A 833 32.12 -0.18 7.15
N ASP A 834 31.30 -1.12 7.63
CA ASP A 834 31.59 -2.55 7.54
C ASP A 834 31.08 -3.13 6.22
N GLU A 835 31.84 -4.07 5.69
CA GLU A 835 31.68 -4.68 4.37
C GLU A 835 31.60 -3.67 3.21
N ILE A 836 32.59 -2.77 3.12
CA ILE A 836 32.73 -1.76 2.05
C ILE A 836 32.77 -2.35 0.63
N GLY A 837 33.14 -3.63 0.50
CA GLY A 837 33.11 -4.34 -0.79
C GLY A 837 31.72 -4.55 -1.37
N ASP A 838 30.66 -4.39 -0.56
CA ASP A 838 29.27 -4.58 -0.96
C ASP A 838 28.57 -3.25 -1.34
N VAL A 839 29.31 -2.13 -1.45
CA VAL A 839 28.74 -0.86 -1.93
C VAL A 839 28.37 -0.98 -3.42
N PRO A 840 27.11 -0.68 -3.82
CA PRO A 840 26.73 -0.63 -5.23
C PRO A 840 27.51 0.42 -6.02
N LEU A 841 27.78 0.16 -7.31
CA LEU A 841 28.58 1.06 -8.16
C LEU A 841 28.07 2.52 -8.19
N SER A 842 26.75 2.73 -8.14
CA SER A 842 26.15 4.08 -8.10
C SER A 842 26.51 4.83 -6.82
N ALA A 843 26.49 4.15 -5.68
CA ALA A 843 26.87 4.69 -4.37
C ALA A 843 28.38 4.93 -4.26
N GLN A 844 29.21 4.10 -4.92
CA GLN A 844 30.67 4.28 -4.95
C GLN A 844 31.08 5.65 -5.49
N VAL A 845 30.38 6.15 -6.52
CA VAL A 845 30.66 7.48 -7.10
C VAL A 845 30.38 8.60 -6.10
N LYS A 846 29.24 8.54 -5.40
CA LYS A 846 28.87 9.54 -4.38
C LYS A 846 29.79 9.47 -3.16
N LEU A 847 30.19 8.27 -2.77
CA LEU A 847 31.11 8.05 -1.66
C LEU A 847 32.50 8.59 -1.99
N LEU A 848 32.97 8.41 -3.23
CA LEU A 848 34.21 9.03 -3.69
C LEU A 848 34.16 10.56 -3.56
N ARG A 849 33.07 11.19 -4.02
CA ARG A 849 32.87 12.65 -3.93
C ARG A 849 32.87 13.14 -2.49
N VAL A 850 32.11 12.50 -1.61
CA VAL A 850 31.98 12.97 -0.22
C VAL A 850 33.28 12.79 0.59
N ILE A 851 34.10 11.78 0.26
CA ILE A 851 35.43 11.61 0.87
C ILE A 851 36.37 12.74 0.46
N GLN A 852 36.29 13.19 -0.81
CA GLN A 852 37.16 14.23 -1.37
C GLN A 852 36.71 15.64 -1.00
N GLU A 853 35.44 15.95 -1.22
CA GLU A 853 34.88 17.31 -1.12
C GLU A 853 34.34 17.63 0.28
N LYS A 854 34.10 16.60 1.12
CA LYS A 854 33.41 16.72 2.42
C LYS A 854 32.00 17.32 2.32
N SER A 855 31.45 17.41 1.12
CA SER A 855 30.09 17.85 0.83
C SER A 855 29.31 16.81 0.04
N PHE A 856 28.00 16.74 0.25
CA PHE A 856 27.08 15.86 -0.47
C PHE A 856 25.66 16.44 -0.43
N SER A 857 24.75 15.88 -1.23
CA SER A 857 23.32 16.13 -1.10
C SER A 857 22.60 14.84 -0.73
N ARG A 858 21.47 14.97 -0.02
CA ARG A 858 20.61 13.81 0.28
C ARG A 858 20.00 13.28 -1.01
N VAL A 859 19.62 12.00 -1.01
CA VAL A 859 18.89 11.40 -2.13
C VAL A 859 17.57 12.18 -2.34
N GLY A 860 17.31 12.60 -3.57
CA GLY A 860 16.16 13.45 -3.92
C GLY A 860 16.28 14.93 -3.53
N GLY A 861 17.39 15.34 -2.88
CA GLY A 861 17.60 16.73 -2.44
C GLY A 861 18.65 17.47 -3.26
N THR A 862 18.47 18.79 -3.42
CA THR A 862 19.44 19.69 -4.05
C THR A 862 20.29 20.46 -3.03
N ARG A 863 19.93 20.41 -1.74
CA ARG A 863 20.67 21.08 -0.68
C ARG A 863 22.02 20.40 -0.46
N THR A 864 23.09 21.19 -0.57
CA THR A 864 24.44 20.76 -0.24
C THR A 864 24.64 20.77 1.28
N ILE A 865 25.13 19.66 1.82
CA ILE A 865 25.42 19.41 3.23
C ILE A 865 26.93 19.18 3.34
N VAL A 866 27.58 19.90 4.24
CA VAL A 866 29.01 19.72 4.54
C VAL A 866 29.13 18.86 5.79
N SER A 867 29.89 17.77 5.71
CA SER A 867 30.20 16.91 6.86
C SER A 867 31.69 16.60 6.92
N ASP A 868 32.36 17.12 7.95
CA ASP A 868 33.70 16.69 8.35
C ASP A 868 33.64 15.41 9.18
N PHE A 869 33.90 14.26 8.55
CA PHE A 869 34.02 12.97 9.23
C PHE A 869 35.35 12.29 8.89
N ARG A 870 35.85 11.48 9.83
CA ARG A 870 36.91 10.49 9.59
C ARG A 870 36.29 9.18 9.13
N LEU A 871 36.89 8.53 8.13
CA LEU A 871 36.38 7.26 7.59
C LEU A 871 37.25 6.08 8.04
N ILE A 872 36.60 5.04 8.57
CA ILE A 872 37.19 3.72 8.75
C ILE A 872 36.32 2.74 7.95
N ALA A 873 36.91 1.99 7.02
CA ALA A 873 36.20 1.01 6.21
C ALA A 873 36.72 -0.40 6.53
N ALA A 874 35.87 -1.42 6.46
CA ALA A 874 36.26 -2.80 6.64
C ALA A 874 35.68 -3.72 5.56
N THR A 875 36.38 -4.79 5.21
CA THR A 875 35.84 -5.83 4.32
C THR A 875 36.52 -7.18 4.50
N ASN A 876 35.78 -8.26 4.20
CA ASN A 876 36.33 -9.61 4.00
C ASN A 876 36.66 -9.96 2.53
N ARG A 877 36.30 -9.10 1.56
CA ARG A 877 36.47 -9.35 0.11
C ARG A 877 37.82 -8.88 -0.38
N ASP A 878 38.32 -9.52 -1.44
CA ASP A 878 39.49 -9.04 -2.18
C ASP A 878 39.08 -7.94 -3.16
N LEU A 879 39.21 -6.69 -2.71
CA LEU A 879 38.90 -5.51 -3.51
C LEU A 879 39.78 -5.42 -4.77
N THR A 880 40.98 -6.00 -4.78
CA THR A 880 41.86 -6.03 -5.95
C THR A 880 41.24 -6.86 -7.07
N ARG A 881 40.70 -8.03 -6.70
CA ARG A 881 39.96 -8.88 -7.64
C ARG A 881 38.66 -8.24 -8.09
N ASP A 882 37.94 -7.58 -7.19
CA ASP A 882 36.70 -6.89 -7.54
C ASP A 882 36.93 -5.70 -8.49
N MET A 883 38.05 -4.98 -8.35
CA MET A 883 38.49 -3.98 -9.33
C MET A 883 38.78 -4.60 -10.71
N ALA A 884 39.53 -5.71 -10.76
CA ALA A 884 39.84 -6.39 -12.01
C ALA A 884 38.58 -6.89 -12.76
N SER A 885 37.51 -7.18 -12.03
CA SER A 885 36.21 -7.61 -12.57
C SER A 885 35.22 -6.46 -12.85
N GLY A 886 35.62 -5.20 -12.63
CA GLY A 886 34.76 -4.03 -12.84
C GLY A 886 33.66 -3.82 -11.77
N ARG A 887 33.67 -4.59 -10.67
CA ARG A 887 32.70 -4.49 -9.56
C ARG A 887 33.04 -3.43 -8.53
N PHE A 888 34.30 -3.00 -8.48
CA PHE A 888 34.75 -1.95 -7.56
C PHE A 888 35.59 -0.91 -8.32
N ARG A 889 35.38 0.37 -8.05
CA ARG A 889 36.10 1.43 -8.76
C ARG A 889 37.51 1.62 -8.20
N GLN A 890 38.47 1.74 -9.10
CA GLN A 890 39.87 1.92 -8.77
C GLN A 890 40.16 3.25 -8.05
N ASP A 891 39.47 4.33 -8.44
CA ASP A 891 39.60 5.65 -7.83
C ASP A 891 39.14 5.68 -6.36
N LEU A 892 38.04 4.99 -6.04
CA LEU A 892 37.57 4.82 -4.67
C LEU A 892 38.51 3.95 -3.84
N TYR A 893 39.02 2.85 -4.40
CA TYR A 893 39.97 1.97 -3.70
C TYR A 893 41.18 2.74 -3.18
N PHE A 894 41.80 3.59 -4.01
CA PHE A 894 42.96 4.38 -3.59
C PHE A 894 42.64 5.44 -2.53
N ARG A 895 41.39 5.91 -2.42
CA ARG A 895 40.95 6.82 -1.35
C ARG A 895 40.61 6.11 -0.05
N LEU A 896 40.27 4.82 -0.11
CA LEU A 896 40.01 3.98 1.06
C LEU A 896 41.30 3.38 1.61
N ASN A 897 42.16 2.87 0.73
CA ASN A 897 43.39 2.16 1.08
C ASN A 897 44.56 3.12 1.39
N VAL A 898 44.33 4.11 2.26
CA VAL A 898 45.37 5.05 2.71
C VAL A 898 46.22 4.39 3.80
N VAL A 899 45.58 3.76 4.78
CA VAL A 899 46.26 2.94 5.79
C VAL A 899 45.59 1.55 5.87
N PRO A 900 46.19 0.51 5.29
CA PRO A 900 45.68 -0.85 5.40
C PRO A 900 46.03 -1.49 6.75
N LEU A 901 45.05 -2.10 7.41
CA LEU A 901 45.22 -2.91 8.61
C LEU A 901 44.62 -4.30 8.36
N SER A 902 45.44 -5.35 8.35
CA SER A 902 44.95 -6.72 8.15
C SER A 902 44.81 -7.43 9.49
N VAL A 903 43.59 -7.90 9.79
CA VAL A 903 43.29 -8.64 11.01
C VAL A 903 43.48 -10.14 10.73
N PRO A 904 44.43 -10.82 11.40
CA PRO A 904 44.71 -12.22 11.15
C PRO A 904 43.51 -13.10 11.56
N PRO A 905 43.24 -14.21 10.85
CA PRO A 905 42.24 -15.18 11.28
C PRO A 905 42.65 -15.84 12.60
N LEU A 906 41.69 -16.36 13.35
CA LEU A 906 41.88 -16.87 14.71
C LEU A 906 42.91 -18.00 14.78
N ARG A 907 42.99 -18.83 13.74
CA ARG A 907 44.00 -19.90 13.60
C ARG A 907 45.45 -19.40 13.58
N ASP A 908 45.68 -18.16 13.16
CA ASP A 908 47.01 -17.56 13.08
C ASP A 908 47.38 -16.78 14.35
N ARG A 909 46.48 -16.75 15.35
CA ARG A 909 46.66 -16.02 16.62
C ARG A 909 47.18 -16.87 17.78
N GLY A 910 47.40 -18.16 17.57
CA GLY A 910 48.01 -19.05 18.58
C GLY A 910 47.25 -19.07 19.91
N GLN A 911 47.86 -18.53 20.98
CA GLN A 911 47.34 -18.61 22.36
C GLN A 911 46.06 -17.79 22.60
N ASP A 912 45.74 -16.83 21.71
CA ASP A 912 44.54 -15.98 21.83
C ASP A 912 43.25 -16.82 21.84
N VAL A 913 43.23 -17.97 21.17
CA VAL A 913 42.07 -18.88 21.13
C VAL A 913 41.67 -19.32 22.54
N VAL A 914 42.66 -19.67 23.36
CA VAL A 914 42.43 -20.18 24.71
C VAL A 914 42.03 -19.03 25.64
N GLU A 915 42.66 -17.87 25.52
CA GLU A 915 42.31 -16.69 26.32
C GLU A 915 40.88 -16.20 26.05
N LEU A 916 40.49 -16.12 24.77
CA LEU A 916 39.13 -15.79 24.36
C LEU A 916 38.11 -16.81 24.89
N ALA A 917 38.42 -18.11 24.81
CA ALA A 917 37.55 -19.16 25.32
C ALA A 917 37.31 -19.04 26.83
N ARG A 918 38.38 -18.77 27.61
CA ARG A 918 38.27 -18.55 29.07
C ARG A 918 37.40 -17.35 29.39
N GLU A 919 37.56 -16.25 28.65
CA GLU A 919 36.77 -15.05 28.91
C GLU A 919 35.29 -15.24 28.56
N PHE A 920 34.99 -15.88 27.43
CA PHE A 920 33.60 -16.22 27.09
C PHE A 920 32.98 -17.16 28.12
N LEU A 921 33.70 -18.16 28.62
CA LEU A 921 33.20 -19.03 29.70
C LEU A 921 32.86 -18.24 30.98
N ARG A 922 33.72 -17.31 31.40
CA ARG A 922 33.44 -16.45 32.57
C ARG A 922 32.20 -15.58 32.35
N HIS A 923 32.10 -14.98 31.16
CA HIS A 923 30.97 -14.14 30.78
C HIS A 923 29.66 -14.92 30.83
N TYR A 924 29.60 -16.07 30.16
CA TYR A 924 28.38 -16.90 30.11
C TYR A 924 28.06 -17.57 31.45
N GLY A 925 29.07 -17.92 32.26
CA GLY A 925 28.86 -18.38 33.64
C GLY A 925 28.13 -17.34 34.49
N ARG A 926 28.54 -16.06 34.41
CA ARG A 926 27.84 -14.96 35.09
C ARG A 926 26.44 -14.72 34.52
N GLN A 927 26.32 -14.66 33.19
CA GLN A 927 25.07 -14.37 32.49
C GLN A 927 23.97 -15.41 32.78
N TYR A 928 24.33 -16.70 32.86
CA TYR A 928 23.38 -17.78 33.13
C TYR A 928 23.32 -18.18 34.61
N HIS A 929 23.98 -17.42 35.49
CA HIS A 929 24.08 -17.70 36.92
C HIS A 929 24.53 -19.14 37.23
N ARG A 930 25.54 -19.62 36.52
CA ARG A 930 26.08 -20.99 36.63
C ARG A 930 27.54 -20.99 37.05
N SER A 931 27.89 -21.88 37.96
CA SER A 931 29.29 -22.22 38.23
C SER A 931 29.77 -23.18 37.15
N LEU A 932 30.64 -22.71 36.27
CA LEU A 932 31.21 -23.52 35.17
C LEU A 932 32.62 -24.01 35.56
N PRO A 933 32.98 -25.27 35.28
CA PRO A 933 34.34 -25.76 35.48
C PRO A 933 35.36 -24.98 34.63
N ALA A 934 36.62 -24.99 35.03
CA ALA A 934 37.71 -24.42 34.25
C ALA A 934 38.05 -25.29 33.02
N LEU A 935 38.59 -24.69 31.96
CA LEU A 935 39.13 -25.44 30.82
C LEU A 935 40.26 -26.38 31.27
N THR A 936 40.18 -27.65 30.89
CA THR A 936 41.25 -28.62 31.12
C THR A 936 42.34 -28.51 30.04
N ARG A 937 43.51 -29.13 30.26
CA ARG A 937 44.57 -29.19 29.24
C ARG A 937 44.14 -29.91 27.96
N GLU A 938 43.20 -30.85 28.06
CA GLU A 938 42.63 -31.54 26.90
C GLU A 938 41.74 -30.59 26.09
N ASP A 939 40.92 -29.79 26.77
CA ASP A 939 40.06 -28.78 26.17
C ASP A 939 40.88 -27.71 25.44
N GLU A 940 41.95 -27.22 26.06
CA GLU A 940 42.85 -26.23 25.45
C GLU A 940 43.52 -26.76 24.18
N LYS A 941 43.97 -28.02 24.19
CA LYS A 941 44.51 -28.68 23.00
C LYS A 941 43.47 -28.81 21.90
N ALA A 942 42.25 -29.21 22.23
CA ALA A 942 41.16 -29.35 21.27
C ALA A 942 40.79 -28.00 20.64
N LEU A 943 40.69 -26.94 21.45
CA LEU A 943 40.42 -25.58 20.98
C LEU A 943 41.55 -25.07 20.06
N THR A 944 42.81 -25.33 20.40
CA THR A 944 43.96 -24.87 19.60
C THR A 944 44.13 -25.66 18.30
N ALA A 945 43.73 -26.94 18.26
CA ALA A 945 43.84 -27.78 17.07
C ALA A 945 42.74 -27.52 16.02
N TYR A 946 41.65 -26.86 16.39
CA TYR A 946 40.56 -26.55 15.48
C TYR A 946 40.87 -25.33 14.61
N SER A 947 40.48 -25.37 13.33
CA SER A 947 40.84 -24.34 12.34
C SER A 947 40.00 -23.05 12.43
N TRP A 948 38.90 -23.07 13.18
CA TRP A 948 37.98 -21.94 13.41
C TRP A 948 37.58 -21.20 12.12
N PRO A 949 36.91 -21.86 11.16
CA PRO A 949 36.47 -21.24 9.91
C PRO A 949 35.55 -20.02 10.13
N GLY A 950 34.79 -19.96 11.22
CA GLY A 950 33.98 -18.80 11.62
C GLY A 950 34.66 -17.86 12.62
N ASN A 951 35.98 -18.02 12.83
CA ASN A 951 36.83 -17.19 13.69
C ASN A 951 36.25 -17.01 15.12
N VAL A 952 36.39 -15.82 15.70
CA VAL A 952 35.97 -15.53 17.08
C VAL A 952 34.44 -15.65 17.25
N ARG A 953 33.66 -15.40 16.18
CA ARG A 953 32.20 -15.56 16.21
C ARG A 953 31.80 -17.02 16.42
N GLU A 954 32.46 -17.95 15.73
CA GLU A 954 32.24 -19.39 15.94
C GLU A 954 32.70 -19.82 17.33
N LEU A 955 33.90 -19.41 17.77
CA LEU A 955 34.40 -19.71 19.11
C LEU A 955 33.40 -19.27 20.20
N ARG A 956 32.89 -18.04 20.09
CA ARG A 956 31.87 -17.51 21.01
C ARG A 956 30.64 -18.39 21.08
N ASN A 957 30.08 -18.78 19.92
CA ASN A 957 28.89 -19.63 19.84
C ASN A 957 29.13 -21.04 20.41
N VAL A 958 30.30 -21.63 20.16
CA VAL A 958 30.68 -22.93 20.69
C VAL A 958 30.79 -22.88 22.21
N ILE A 959 31.41 -21.82 22.76
CA ILE A 959 31.58 -21.65 24.20
C ILE A 959 30.25 -21.31 24.90
N GLU A 960 29.40 -20.49 24.31
CA GLU A 960 28.04 -20.22 24.82
C GLU A 960 27.22 -21.52 24.92
N ARG A 961 27.24 -22.33 23.85
CA ARG A 961 26.58 -23.63 23.85
C ARG A 961 27.17 -24.56 24.90
N CYS A 962 28.50 -24.56 25.07
CA CYS A 962 29.16 -25.32 26.12
C CYS A 962 28.67 -24.89 27.51
N ALA A 963 28.55 -23.58 27.78
CA ALA A 963 28.02 -23.06 29.05
C ALA A 963 26.56 -23.47 29.32
N ILE A 964 25.73 -23.58 28.28
CA ILE A 964 24.32 -23.98 28.40
C ILE A 964 24.17 -25.49 28.59
N LEU A 965 24.92 -26.30 27.84
CA LEU A 965 24.74 -27.76 27.80
C LEU A 965 25.55 -28.51 28.87
N SER A 966 26.59 -27.88 29.44
CA SER A 966 27.37 -28.51 30.50
C SER A 966 26.50 -28.74 31.75
N SER A 967 26.52 -29.98 32.24
CA SER A 967 25.82 -30.42 33.45
C SER A 967 26.79 -31.25 34.29
N GLY A 968 27.09 -30.82 35.52
CA GLY A 968 28.03 -31.48 36.43
C GLY A 968 29.45 -30.86 36.48
N ASP A 969 30.45 -31.67 36.80
CA ASP A 969 31.84 -31.26 37.12
C ASP A 969 32.78 -31.13 35.90
N ARG A 970 32.28 -31.35 34.66
CA ARG A 970 33.12 -31.33 33.44
C ARG A 970 32.48 -30.48 32.34
N LEU A 971 33.30 -29.67 31.66
CA LEU A 971 32.90 -28.95 30.45
C LEU A 971 32.74 -29.93 29.28
N THR A 972 31.64 -29.82 28.55
CA THR A 972 31.44 -30.59 27.32
C THR A 972 31.63 -29.69 26.10
N LEU A 973 32.83 -29.70 25.50
CA LEU A 973 33.13 -28.97 24.27
C LEU A 973 32.61 -29.72 23.04
N HIS A 974 31.50 -29.25 22.48
CA HIS A 974 30.98 -29.76 21.21
C HIS A 974 31.55 -28.94 20.04
N LEU A 975 32.76 -29.30 19.58
CA LEU A 975 33.31 -28.76 18.34
C LEU A 975 32.51 -29.32 17.15
N PRO A 976 32.09 -28.48 16.18
CA PRO A 976 31.45 -28.97 14.96
C PRO A 976 32.37 -29.97 14.26
N ALA A 977 31.81 -31.06 13.72
CA ALA A 977 32.55 -31.95 12.84
C ALA A 977 33.17 -31.08 11.74
N ALA A 978 34.51 -31.01 11.68
CA ALA A 978 35.20 -30.17 10.72
C ALA A 978 34.60 -30.43 9.33
N PRO A 979 34.20 -29.40 8.57
CA PRO A 979 33.91 -29.60 7.17
C PRO A 979 35.18 -30.22 6.58
N ARG A 980 35.14 -31.52 6.25
CA ARG A 980 36.18 -32.12 5.42
C ARG A 980 36.23 -31.25 4.17
N PRO A 981 37.40 -30.71 3.78
CA PRO A 981 37.48 -29.80 2.64
C PRO A 981 36.83 -30.49 1.44
N ALA A 982 35.74 -29.89 0.96
CA ALA A 982 35.04 -30.33 -0.22
C ALA A 982 35.98 -30.14 -1.41
N PHE A 983 36.35 -31.24 -2.06
CA PHE A 983 36.74 -31.41 -3.47
C PHE A 983 37.79 -30.48 -4.14
N ASP A 984 38.31 -29.45 -3.49
CA ASP A 984 39.33 -28.56 -4.07
C ASP A 984 40.75 -29.16 -4.02
N SER A 985 40.99 -30.17 -3.17
CA SER A 985 42.32 -30.83 -3.09
C SER A 985 42.56 -31.90 -4.16
N ALA A 986 41.57 -32.20 -5.03
CA ALA A 986 41.75 -33.22 -6.07
C ALA A 986 42.77 -32.81 -7.14
N PHE A 987 42.99 -31.51 -7.32
CA PHE A 987 43.90 -30.93 -8.31
C PHE A 987 45.18 -30.33 -7.70
N ASP A 988 45.35 -30.42 -6.38
CA ASP A 988 46.51 -29.88 -5.69
C ASP A 988 47.77 -30.70 -6.03
N GLY A 989 48.83 -30.00 -6.49
CA GLY A 989 50.14 -30.57 -6.78
C GLY A 989 50.33 -31.23 -8.17
N THR A 990 49.50 -30.91 -9.18
CA THR A 990 49.57 -31.49 -10.55
C THR A 990 49.68 -33.03 -10.54
N PRO A 991 48.69 -33.72 -9.96
CA PRO A 991 48.73 -35.19 -9.85
C PRO A 991 48.69 -35.84 -11.24
N THR A 992 49.34 -37.00 -11.37
CA THR A 992 49.22 -37.82 -12.59
C THR A 992 47.79 -38.34 -12.75
N MET A 993 47.41 -38.74 -13.96
CA MET A 993 46.06 -39.23 -14.24
C MET A 993 45.67 -40.43 -13.35
N ASP A 994 46.63 -41.32 -13.06
CA ASP A 994 46.40 -42.47 -12.18
C ASP A 994 46.19 -42.02 -10.71
N GLU A 995 46.91 -41.00 -10.25
CA GLU A 995 46.74 -40.46 -8.89
C GLU A 995 45.41 -39.71 -8.73
N MET A 996 44.99 -38.95 -9.75
CA MET A 996 43.68 -38.32 -9.78
C MET A 996 42.55 -39.37 -9.76
N GLN A 997 42.67 -40.42 -10.58
CA GLN A 997 41.71 -41.53 -10.58
C GLN A 997 41.69 -42.24 -9.22
N ARG A 998 42.84 -42.44 -8.59
CA ARG A 998 42.95 -43.07 -7.27
C ARG A 998 42.22 -42.25 -6.20
N ARG A 999 42.47 -40.94 -6.15
CA ARG A 999 41.81 -40.02 -5.21
C ARG A 999 40.30 -40.00 -5.40
N TYR A 1000 39.84 -39.94 -6.65
CA TYR A 1000 38.41 -39.92 -6.94
C TYR A 1000 37.71 -41.24 -6.60
N ILE A 1001 38.32 -42.39 -6.92
CA ILE A 1001 37.77 -43.70 -6.56
C ILE A 1001 37.69 -43.87 -5.04
N LEU A 1002 38.72 -43.44 -4.29
CA LEU A 1002 38.70 -43.46 -2.82
C LEU A 1002 37.59 -42.57 -2.26
N HIS A 1003 37.39 -41.38 -2.82
CA HIS A 1003 36.32 -40.47 -2.41
C HIS A 1003 34.93 -41.10 -2.61
N VAL A 1004 34.68 -41.70 -3.77
CA VAL A 1004 33.38 -42.35 -4.04
C VAL A 1004 33.18 -43.59 -3.17
N LEU A 1005 34.24 -44.35 -2.87
CA LEU A 1005 34.15 -45.45 -1.91
C LEU A 1005 33.81 -44.96 -0.50
N ASP A 1006 34.34 -43.82 -0.07
CA ASP A 1006 34.02 -43.24 1.24
C ASP A 1006 32.55 -42.78 1.30
N LEU A 1007 32.05 -42.15 0.22
CA LEU A 1007 30.63 -41.77 0.08
C LEU A 1007 29.69 -42.97 0.12
N THR A 1008 30.08 -44.09 -0.48
CA THR A 1008 29.28 -45.33 -0.49
C THR A 1008 29.57 -46.25 0.70
N ARG A 1009 30.36 -45.80 1.68
CA ARG A 1009 30.80 -46.58 2.85
C ARG A 1009 31.41 -47.95 2.48
N GLY A 1010 32.22 -47.97 1.43
CA GLY A 1010 32.90 -49.16 0.92
C GLY A 1010 32.02 -50.09 0.08
N ARG A 1011 30.78 -49.72 -0.23
CA ARG A 1011 29.88 -50.54 -1.06
C ARG A 1011 30.31 -50.50 -2.52
N LEU A 1012 30.87 -51.61 -3.01
CA LEU A 1012 31.38 -51.73 -4.38
C LEU A 1012 30.31 -51.91 -5.47
N GLY A 1013 29.09 -52.38 -5.16
CA GLY A 1013 28.05 -52.58 -6.17
C GLY A 1013 26.63 -52.74 -5.62
N GLY A 1014 25.65 -52.76 -6.54
CA GLY A 1014 24.22 -52.63 -6.27
C GLY A 1014 23.76 -51.16 -6.30
N PRO A 1015 22.44 -50.89 -6.12
CA PRO A 1015 21.89 -49.53 -6.08
C PRO A 1015 22.59 -48.66 -5.04
N GLY A 1016 23.13 -47.51 -5.46
CA GLY A 1016 23.92 -46.59 -4.65
C GLY A 1016 25.35 -47.05 -4.35
N GLY A 1017 25.88 -48.04 -5.09
CA GLY A 1017 27.24 -48.54 -4.96
C GLY A 1017 28.26 -47.74 -5.77
N ALA A 1018 29.54 -47.80 -5.39
CA ALA A 1018 30.62 -47.02 -6.01
C ALA A 1018 30.76 -47.29 -7.52
N ALA A 1019 30.52 -48.52 -7.98
CA ALA A 1019 30.57 -48.86 -9.40
C ALA A 1019 29.47 -48.16 -10.22
N GLU A 1020 28.27 -47.99 -9.65
CA GLU A 1020 27.15 -47.30 -10.30
C GLU A 1020 27.42 -45.79 -10.39
N ILE A 1021 27.86 -45.19 -9.28
CA ILE A 1021 28.21 -43.76 -9.22
C ILE A 1021 29.37 -43.43 -10.16
N LEU A 1022 30.36 -44.33 -10.28
CA LEU A 1022 31.48 -44.19 -11.21
C LEU A 1022 31.16 -44.60 -12.65
N GLY A 1023 29.92 -45.04 -12.94
CA GLY A 1023 29.48 -45.41 -14.27
C GLY A 1023 30.22 -46.61 -14.88
N MET A 1024 30.71 -47.56 -14.08
CA MET A 1024 31.49 -48.71 -14.57
C MET A 1024 31.06 -50.04 -13.94
N LYS A 1025 31.32 -51.16 -14.61
CA LYS A 1025 31.01 -52.50 -14.05
C LYS A 1025 31.83 -52.75 -12.78
N ARG A 1026 31.24 -53.44 -11.79
CA ARG A 1026 31.89 -53.78 -10.51
C ARG A 1026 33.24 -54.49 -10.70
N THR A 1027 33.34 -55.40 -11.67
CA THR A 1027 34.59 -56.12 -11.99
C THR A 1027 35.66 -55.18 -12.55
N THR A 1028 35.28 -54.18 -13.35
CA THR A 1028 36.17 -53.14 -13.87
C THR A 1028 36.68 -52.23 -12.76
N LEU A 1029 35.81 -51.82 -11.83
CA LEU A 1029 36.22 -51.04 -10.67
C LEU A 1029 37.22 -51.81 -9.80
N GLN A 1030 36.97 -53.09 -9.54
CA GLN A 1030 37.90 -53.93 -8.77
C GLN A 1030 39.26 -54.10 -9.45
N ALA A 1031 39.29 -54.26 -10.78
CA ALA A 1031 40.55 -54.32 -11.53
C ALA A 1031 41.32 -53.00 -11.48
N ARG A 1032 40.62 -51.85 -11.59
CA ARG A 1032 41.22 -50.52 -11.46
C ARG A 1032 41.73 -50.23 -10.05
N MET A 1033 40.99 -50.62 -9.02
CA MET A 1033 41.45 -50.49 -7.62
C MET A 1033 42.74 -51.26 -7.37
N ARG A 1034 42.87 -52.48 -7.89
CA ARG A 1034 44.12 -53.26 -7.79
C ARG A 1034 45.28 -52.59 -8.53
N ARG A 1035 45.04 -52.06 -9.74
CA ARG A 1035 46.07 -51.36 -10.52
C ARG A 1035 46.58 -50.10 -9.81
N LEU A 1036 45.68 -49.38 -9.13
CA LEU A 1036 45.97 -48.13 -8.43
C LEU A 1036 46.39 -48.34 -6.96
N GLY A 1037 46.67 -49.57 -6.53
CA GLY A 1037 47.10 -49.87 -5.17
C GLY A 1037 46.07 -49.50 -4.09
N ILE A 1038 44.78 -49.55 -4.41
CA ILE A 1038 43.69 -49.35 -3.46
C ILE A 1038 43.33 -50.73 -2.87
N GLY A 1039 43.64 -50.92 -1.59
CA GLY A 1039 43.37 -52.15 -0.83
C GLY A 1039 41.87 -52.43 -0.64
N LYS A 1040 41.55 -53.66 -0.23
CA LYS A 1040 40.18 -54.09 0.04
C LYS A 1040 39.54 -53.35 1.21
#